data_AF-A0A956D262-F1
#
_entry.id   AF-A0A956D262-F1
#
_cell.length_a   1.000
_cell.length_b   1.000
_cell.length_c   1.000
_cell.angle_alpha   90.00
_cell.angle_beta   90.00
_cell.angle_gamma   90.00
#
_symmetry.space_group_name_H-M   'P 1'
#
loop_
_entity.id
_entity.type
_entity.pdbx_description
1 polymer ?
#
loop_
_entity_poly.entity_id
_entity_poly.type
_entity_poly.pdbx_seq_one_letter_code
_entity_poly.pdbx_strand_id
1 'polypeptide(L)'
;MSRRPQLDETPTRDIGPYRIVDRIAVGGMAEVYRALWPQAAGGDRSVVIKRLLPETVDDADRLAMFEDEVRLGSRIDHPNVVAVLDHGVDDGAPYMVLEYVFGVDLWRLTRWLRASGRELDVATTVWIATQLLGGLEAVHALRDERGGKMRVTHRDVSPSNVFLSVHGDVKLGDLGIAQPTHGPSGGGAAARAKGKLGYLSPEQVDGRAIDPRADVFSAAVVLAELLTGRPLFSGGTEIAVLLAKWDGDVRVLRAFASRLPEGLADVVLGALERRPEQRTPSAAAFREQLAPFVTVPEARCRSELGALVVGALDDETSSAEQHALKKTVEQAGFGRGTPPEPDAPRYAVEREGRPVGEYDLAELVVAVTTGDVRPTDGVRWLDQAPRRVEQVPELAGFIPSSSRTKAARRLVELRETSERWDLASQSLVAVLGELLRAGETGLLLCEQRGIRKEVWVEEGEPAFVTSNQPDELFGEALVRSGVIARDELDLALAALPRYRGQLGETLVGMGLLHPVDLVHHLSEHVRQRLLSIFEWREGVASLYRQIERPARAFRIDMDPWTVLEEGMERRLAGGEPLGHPDATVRAVAAGYALPPPLFSLAARCAQPTPLGALADGAEPARMRARVAVLLELGVLRWHDSSAEA
;
A
#
# COMPACT_ATOMS: atom_id res chain seq x y z
N MET A 1 -28.08 49.55 7.81
CA MET A 1 -26.61 49.69 7.86
C MET A 1 -26.08 48.68 8.85
N SER A 2 -25.70 47.49 8.36
CA SER A 2 -25.11 46.42 9.17
C SER A 2 -23.84 45.94 8.48
N ARG A 3 -22.76 45.88 9.25
CA ARG A 3 -21.39 45.59 8.82
C ARG A 3 -21.31 44.18 8.22
N ARG A 4 -20.72 44.09 7.02
CA ARG A 4 -20.24 42.84 6.42
C ARG A 4 -19.22 42.19 7.38
N PRO A 5 -19.19 40.86 7.53
CA PRO A 5 -18.07 40.19 8.15
C PRO A 5 -16.84 40.36 7.24
N GLN A 6 -15.80 41.00 7.76
CA GLN A 6 -14.50 41.19 7.12
C GLN A 6 -13.83 39.81 7.08
N LEU A 7 -13.70 39.22 5.89
CA LEU A 7 -12.63 38.23 5.63
C LEU A 7 -11.32 38.96 5.91
N ASP A 8 -10.42 38.36 6.70
CA ASP A 8 -9.10 38.91 7.00
C ASP A 8 -8.50 39.56 5.74
N GLU A 9 -8.13 40.83 5.86
CA GLU A 9 -7.49 41.60 4.80
C GLU A 9 -6.17 40.93 4.43
N THR A 10 -6.12 40.28 3.27
CA THR A 10 -4.87 39.72 2.73
C THR A 10 -3.89 40.87 2.49
N PRO A 11 -2.73 40.94 3.17
CA PRO A 11 -1.65 41.78 2.69
C PRO A 11 -0.99 41.00 1.55
N THR A 12 -1.44 41.15 0.30
CA THR A 12 -0.75 40.58 -0.85
C THR A 12 0.51 41.37 -1.11
N ARG A 13 1.55 41.10 -0.32
CA ARG A 13 2.92 41.42 -0.67
C ARG A 13 3.29 40.56 -1.90
N ASP A 14 3.97 41.17 -2.86
CA ASP A 14 4.53 40.46 -4.02
C ASP A 14 5.53 39.39 -3.53
N ILE A 15 5.57 38.24 -4.19
CA ILE A 15 6.58 37.20 -3.92
C ILE A 15 7.64 37.32 -5.02
N GLY A 16 8.86 37.70 -4.65
CA GLY A 16 9.89 38.04 -5.64
C GLY A 16 9.40 39.13 -6.60
N PRO A 17 9.55 38.96 -7.93
CA PRO A 17 9.06 39.95 -8.90
C PRO A 17 7.56 39.80 -9.23
N TYR A 18 6.87 38.81 -8.66
CA TYR A 18 5.53 38.41 -9.07
C TYR A 18 4.44 39.04 -8.22
N ARG A 19 3.48 39.69 -8.88
CA ARG A 19 2.33 40.31 -8.20
C ARG A 19 1.27 39.28 -7.86
N ILE A 20 0.98 39.12 -6.57
CA ILE A 20 -0.04 38.16 -6.10
C ILE A 20 -1.44 38.71 -6.40
N VAL A 21 -2.28 37.85 -6.99
CA VAL A 21 -3.69 38.15 -7.29
C VAL A 21 -4.57 37.62 -6.17
N ASP A 22 -4.42 36.34 -5.85
CA ASP A 22 -5.14 35.66 -4.77
C ASP A 22 -4.38 34.43 -4.28
N ARG A 23 -4.77 33.94 -3.11
CA ARG A 23 -4.27 32.67 -2.57
C ARG A 23 -5.22 31.54 -2.97
N ILE A 24 -4.71 30.56 -3.70
CA ILE A 24 -5.45 29.40 -4.20
C ILE A 24 -5.64 28.37 -3.08
N ALA A 25 -4.57 28.08 -2.32
CA ALA A 25 -4.59 27.06 -1.28
C ALA A 25 -3.49 27.29 -0.23
N VAL A 26 -3.70 26.73 0.96
CA VAL A 26 -2.68 26.54 1.99
C VAL A 26 -2.63 25.05 2.30
N GLY A 27 -1.49 24.41 2.06
CA GLY A 27 -1.23 23.00 2.39
C GLY A 27 -0.47 22.86 3.71
N GLY A 28 -0.05 21.64 4.05
CA GLY A 28 0.78 21.37 5.24
C GLY A 28 2.26 21.73 5.08
N MET A 29 2.74 21.97 3.85
CA MET A 29 4.15 22.30 3.56
C MET A 29 4.33 23.59 2.77
N ALA A 30 3.34 23.99 1.98
CA ALA A 30 3.45 25.11 1.07
C ALA A 30 2.13 25.87 0.93
N GLU A 31 2.24 27.15 0.62
CA GLU A 31 1.13 27.99 0.16
C GLU A 31 1.17 28.11 -1.36
N VAL A 32 -0.02 28.17 -1.96
CA VAL A 32 -0.18 28.24 -3.41
C VAL A 32 -0.97 29.50 -3.76
N TYR A 33 -0.41 30.32 -4.64
CA TYR A 33 -0.94 31.62 -5.04
C TYR A 33 -1.15 31.69 -6.54
N ARG A 34 -2.17 32.43 -6.99
CA ARG A 34 -2.24 32.92 -8.36
C ARG A 34 -1.52 34.27 -8.41
N ALA A 35 -0.64 34.45 -9.37
CA ALA A 35 0.14 35.66 -9.53
C ALA A 35 0.24 36.09 -11.01
N LEU A 36 0.77 37.27 -11.26
CA LEU A 36 1.04 37.80 -12.59
C LEU A 36 2.54 37.78 -12.89
N TRP A 37 2.88 37.33 -14.10
CA TRP A 37 4.25 37.32 -14.62
C TRP A 37 4.76 38.76 -14.80
N PRO A 38 6.01 39.07 -14.40
CA PRO A 38 6.58 40.41 -14.57
C PRO A 38 6.76 40.75 -16.06
N GLN A 39 6.27 41.92 -16.48
CA GLN A 39 6.56 42.51 -17.80
C GLN A 39 6.25 41.60 -19.00
N ALA A 40 5.13 40.86 -18.99
CA ALA A 40 4.68 40.14 -20.16
C ALA A 40 4.31 41.14 -21.29
N ALA A 41 5.19 41.28 -22.28
CA ALA A 41 4.99 42.13 -23.45
C ALA A 41 3.78 41.62 -24.27
N GLY A 42 2.59 42.13 -23.96
CA GLY A 42 1.34 41.75 -24.62
C GLY A 42 0.13 41.50 -23.71
N GLY A 43 0.29 41.55 -22.38
CA GLY A 43 -0.80 41.40 -21.41
C GLY A 43 -0.40 40.63 -20.15
N ASP A 44 -1.17 40.74 -19.08
CA ASP A 44 -0.91 40.09 -17.79
C ASP A 44 -0.99 38.55 -17.92
N ARG A 45 0.16 37.86 -18.03
CA ARG A 45 0.22 36.39 -18.01
C ARG A 45 0.06 35.89 -16.58
N SER A 46 -0.99 35.10 -16.30
CA SER A 46 -1.15 34.45 -14.99
C SER A 46 -0.19 33.27 -14.81
N VAL A 47 0.30 33.11 -13.59
CA VAL A 47 1.13 31.99 -13.13
C VAL A 47 0.69 31.53 -11.76
N VAL A 48 1.16 30.35 -11.36
CA VAL A 48 0.96 29.81 -10.00
C VAL A 48 2.28 29.88 -9.26
N ILE A 49 2.27 30.35 -8.02
CA ILE A 49 3.44 30.35 -7.14
C ILE A 49 3.19 29.41 -5.98
N LYS A 50 4.03 28.39 -5.86
CA LYS A 50 4.07 27.47 -4.72
C LYS A 50 5.26 27.87 -3.86
N ARG A 51 5.01 28.32 -2.64
CA ARG A 51 6.01 28.83 -1.68
C ARG A 51 6.03 27.94 -0.44
N LEU A 52 7.20 27.49 -0.01
CA LEU A 52 7.35 26.71 1.21
C LEU A 52 6.94 27.55 2.44
N LEU A 53 6.24 26.96 3.40
CA LEU A 53 5.86 27.68 4.63
C LEU A 53 7.14 28.05 5.41
N PRO A 54 7.24 29.28 5.96
CA PRO A 54 8.42 29.70 6.73
C PRO A 54 8.76 28.74 7.89
N GLU A 55 7.73 28.20 8.55
CA GLU A 55 7.84 27.24 9.67
C GLU A 55 8.39 25.87 9.24
N THR A 56 8.35 25.54 7.95
CA THR A 56 8.91 24.31 7.37
C THR A 56 10.28 24.49 6.72
N VAL A 57 10.83 25.72 6.69
CA VAL A 57 12.16 25.99 6.12
C VAL A 57 13.27 25.36 6.97
N ASP A 58 13.08 25.28 8.29
CA ASP A 58 14.04 24.68 9.23
C ASP A 58 14.06 23.13 9.18
N ASP A 59 13.14 22.52 8.43
CA ASP A 59 13.10 21.08 8.18
C ASP A 59 13.92 20.76 6.94
N ALA A 60 15.16 20.28 7.16
CA ALA A 60 16.12 19.99 6.10
C ALA A 60 15.60 18.97 5.07
N ASP A 61 14.77 18.01 5.50
CA ASP A 61 14.22 17.00 4.60
C ASP A 61 13.17 17.63 3.66
N ARG A 62 12.30 18.49 4.21
CA ARG A 62 11.28 19.20 3.41
C ARG A 62 11.88 20.20 2.44
N LEU A 63 12.93 20.90 2.86
CA LEU A 63 13.65 21.83 1.99
C LEU A 63 14.30 21.08 0.82
N ALA A 64 15.03 20.00 1.10
CA ALA A 64 15.66 19.17 0.06
C ALA A 64 14.63 18.59 -0.92
N MET A 65 13.48 18.14 -0.41
CA MET A 65 12.36 17.65 -1.22
C MET A 65 11.81 18.73 -2.16
N PHE A 66 11.63 19.96 -1.68
CA PHE A 66 11.17 21.08 -2.51
C PHE A 66 12.18 21.44 -3.60
N GLU A 67 13.47 21.50 -3.25
CA GLU A 67 14.55 21.77 -4.21
C GLU A 67 14.67 20.66 -5.28
N ASP A 68 14.46 19.41 -4.90
CA ASP A 68 14.39 18.26 -5.81
C ASP A 68 13.21 18.40 -6.80
N GLU A 69 12.04 18.79 -6.31
CA GLU A 69 10.85 19.05 -7.15
C GLU A 69 11.12 20.14 -8.18
N VAL A 70 11.72 21.26 -7.76
CA VAL A 70 12.13 22.37 -8.64
C VAL A 70 13.13 21.90 -9.69
N ARG A 71 14.21 21.23 -9.26
CA ARG A 71 15.30 20.80 -10.14
C ARG A 71 14.83 19.82 -11.20
N LEU A 72 14.00 18.84 -10.81
CA LEU A 72 13.51 17.81 -11.72
C LEU A 72 12.39 18.35 -12.62
N GLY A 73 11.47 19.14 -12.06
CA GLY A 73 10.40 19.77 -12.82
C GLY A 73 10.91 20.71 -13.90
N SER A 74 11.97 21.49 -13.62
CA SER A 74 12.59 22.40 -14.59
C SER A 74 13.25 21.68 -15.79
N ARG A 75 13.46 20.35 -15.71
CA ARG A 75 14.02 19.54 -16.80
C ARG A 75 12.95 18.90 -17.69
N ILE A 76 11.67 19.05 -17.35
CA ILE A 76 10.56 18.46 -18.10
C ILE A 76 9.92 19.52 -18.98
N ASP A 77 10.04 19.36 -20.29
CA ASP A 77 9.30 20.13 -21.29
C ASP A 77 8.37 19.17 -22.04
N HIS A 78 7.09 19.15 -21.67
CA HIS A 78 6.09 18.26 -22.26
C HIS A 78 4.68 18.86 -22.18
N PRO A 79 3.85 18.79 -23.24
CA PRO A 79 2.51 19.37 -23.24
C PRO A 79 1.60 18.84 -22.14
N ASN A 80 1.79 17.59 -21.71
CA ASN A 80 1.00 16.94 -20.67
C ASN A 80 1.60 17.02 -19.26
N VAL A 81 2.58 17.89 -19.00
CA VAL A 81 3.12 18.16 -17.66
C VAL A 81 3.00 19.66 -17.38
N VAL A 82 2.67 20.03 -16.14
CA VAL A 82 2.68 21.41 -15.68
C VAL A 82 4.11 21.93 -15.68
N ALA A 83 4.41 22.90 -16.52
CA ALA A 83 5.74 23.47 -16.67
C ALA A 83 6.17 24.26 -15.44
N VAL A 84 7.40 24.01 -14.97
CA VAL A 84 8.11 24.90 -14.05
C VAL A 84 8.74 26.02 -14.87
N LEU A 85 8.32 27.25 -14.61
CA LEU A 85 8.70 28.43 -15.39
C LEU A 85 9.87 29.19 -14.78
N ASP A 86 9.94 29.26 -13.44
CA ASP A 86 10.96 29.98 -12.69
C ASP A 86 11.00 29.49 -11.23
N HIS A 87 12.01 29.87 -10.46
CA HIS A 87 12.11 29.62 -9.02
C HIS A 87 12.98 30.68 -8.33
N GLY A 88 12.80 30.84 -7.02
CA GLY A 88 13.59 31.80 -6.26
C GLY A 88 13.42 31.66 -4.76
N VAL A 89 13.92 32.65 -4.02
CA VAL A 89 13.78 32.75 -2.56
C VAL A 89 13.25 34.14 -2.22
N ASP A 90 12.24 34.20 -1.36
CA ASP A 90 11.65 35.45 -0.86
C ASP A 90 11.44 35.36 0.66
N ASP A 91 11.96 36.34 1.39
CA ASP A 91 12.06 36.35 2.86
C ASP A 91 12.61 35.03 3.45
N GLY A 92 13.62 34.45 2.83
CA GLY A 92 14.25 33.21 3.29
C GLY A 92 13.44 31.93 3.00
N ALA A 93 12.25 32.04 2.40
CA ALA A 93 11.45 30.88 1.98
C ALA A 93 11.57 30.65 0.46
N PRO A 94 11.91 29.43 0.01
CA PRO A 94 11.97 29.10 -1.40
C PRO A 94 10.56 29.08 -2.02
N TYR A 95 10.48 29.48 -3.28
CA TYR A 95 9.27 29.41 -4.09
C TYR A 95 9.57 28.92 -5.50
N MET A 96 8.56 28.32 -6.12
CA MET A 96 8.59 27.90 -7.53
C MET A 96 7.39 28.48 -8.27
N VAL A 97 7.62 28.82 -9.54
CA VAL A 97 6.65 29.44 -10.43
C VAL A 97 6.26 28.40 -11.48
N LEU A 98 4.97 28.13 -11.56
CA LEU A 98 4.37 27.13 -12.41
C LEU A 98 3.47 27.79 -13.46
N GLU A 99 3.29 27.13 -14.59
CA GLU A 99 2.25 27.55 -15.53
C GLU A 99 0.86 27.50 -14.86
N TYR A 100 0.02 28.49 -15.17
CA TYR A 100 -1.37 28.48 -14.72
C TYR A 100 -2.23 27.72 -15.72
N VAL A 101 -2.75 26.56 -15.31
CA VAL A 101 -3.74 25.80 -16.09
C VAL A 101 -5.12 26.37 -15.79
N PHE A 102 -5.66 27.15 -16.73
CA PHE A 102 -7.00 27.71 -16.59
C PHE A 102 -8.07 26.63 -16.79
N GLY A 103 -8.60 26.10 -15.69
CA GLY A 103 -9.60 25.04 -15.67
C GLY A 103 -9.80 24.40 -14.30
N VAL A 104 -10.06 23.09 -14.25
CA VAL A 104 -10.29 22.33 -13.01
C VAL A 104 -9.36 21.12 -12.92
N ASP A 105 -9.15 20.61 -11.71
CA ASP A 105 -8.56 19.28 -11.54
C ASP A 105 -9.57 18.15 -11.85
N LEU A 106 -9.09 16.96 -12.21
CA LEU A 106 -9.91 15.82 -12.57
C LEU A 106 -10.78 15.34 -11.39
N TRP A 107 -10.33 15.53 -10.15
CA TRP A 107 -11.13 15.25 -8.96
C TRP A 107 -12.40 16.13 -8.92
N ARG A 108 -12.28 17.43 -9.22
CA ARG A 108 -13.44 18.33 -9.32
C ARG A 108 -14.37 17.94 -10.45
N LEU A 109 -13.83 17.66 -11.64
CA LEU A 109 -14.64 17.24 -12.78
C LEU A 109 -15.45 15.99 -12.45
N THR A 110 -14.81 14.96 -11.92
CA THR A 110 -15.49 13.69 -11.56
C THR A 110 -16.53 13.88 -10.47
N ARG A 111 -16.28 14.76 -9.50
CA ARG A 111 -17.28 15.12 -8.48
C ARG A 111 -18.50 15.81 -9.09
N TRP A 112 -18.30 16.78 -9.97
CA TRP A 112 -19.38 17.50 -10.66
C TRP A 112 -20.19 16.57 -11.57
N LEU A 113 -19.53 15.68 -12.31
CA LEU A 113 -20.20 14.66 -13.13
C LEU A 113 -21.11 13.77 -12.29
N ARG A 114 -20.61 13.25 -11.15
CA ARG A 114 -21.41 12.44 -10.22
C ARG A 114 -22.61 13.22 -9.65
N ALA A 115 -22.40 14.47 -9.25
CA ALA A 115 -23.47 15.32 -8.69
C ALA A 115 -24.56 15.63 -9.73
N SER A 116 -24.18 15.77 -11.00
CA SER A 116 -25.09 16.04 -12.12
C SER A 116 -25.67 14.76 -12.76
N GLY A 117 -25.32 13.57 -12.27
CA GLY A 117 -25.76 12.29 -12.85
C GLY A 117 -25.21 12.03 -14.26
N ARG A 118 -24.07 12.64 -14.59
CA ARG A 118 -23.38 12.51 -15.89
C ARG A 118 -22.21 11.55 -15.78
N GLU A 119 -21.90 10.86 -16.87
CA GLU A 119 -20.72 10.01 -17.03
C GLU A 119 -19.86 10.55 -18.19
N LEU A 120 -18.56 10.31 -18.17
CA LEU A 120 -17.71 10.53 -19.34
C LEU A 120 -17.97 9.41 -20.34
N ASP A 121 -17.91 9.72 -21.63
CA ASP A 121 -17.88 8.66 -22.63
C ASP A 121 -16.52 7.96 -22.62
N VAL A 122 -16.48 6.75 -23.18
CA VAL A 122 -15.27 5.92 -23.18
C VAL A 122 -14.14 6.61 -23.97
N ALA A 123 -14.46 7.28 -25.08
CA ALA A 123 -13.46 7.95 -25.92
C ALA A 123 -12.75 9.09 -25.17
N THR A 124 -13.49 9.99 -24.51
CA THR A 124 -12.91 11.07 -23.71
C THR A 124 -12.16 10.53 -22.51
N THR A 125 -12.68 9.47 -21.88
CA THR A 125 -12.02 8.80 -20.74
C THR A 125 -10.65 8.23 -21.12
N VAL A 126 -10.59 7.45 -22.22
CA VAL A 126 -9.34 6.88 -22.73
C VAL A 126 -8.40 7.99 -23.21
N TRP A 127 -8.93 9.07 -23.81
CA TRP A 127 -8.14 10.23 -24.20
C TRP A 127 -7.44 10.87 -22.99
N ILE A 128 -8.18 11.17 -21.90
CA ILE A 128 -7.60 11.72 -20.66
C ILE A 128 -6.48 10.82 -20.13
N ALA A 129 -6.72 9.51 -20.06
CA ALA A 129 -5.71 8.55 -19.60
C ALA A 129 -4.48 8.52 -20.51
N THR A 130 -4.66 8.57 -21.83
CA THR A 130 -3.56 8.60 -22.81
C THR A 130 -2.69 9.85 -22.63
N GLN A 131 -3.30 11.01 -22.37
CA GLN A 131 -2.57 12.25 -22.10
C GLN A 131 -1.82 12.21 -20.76
N LEU A 132 -2.46 11.70 -19.71
CA LEU A 132 -1.82 11.45 -18.41
C LEU A 132 -0.58 10.55 -18.56
N LEU A 133 -0.72 9.45 -19.31
CA LEU A 133 0.39 8.53 -19.57
C LEU A 133 1.51 9.17 -20.38
N GLY A 134 1.20 10.08 -21.31
CA GLY A 134 2.22 10.89 -21.99
C GLY A 134 3.01 11.78 -21.03
N GLY A 135 2.34 12.39 -20.05
CA GLY A 135 3.02 13.13 -18.97
C GLY A 135 3.92 12.25 -18.12
N LEU A 136 3.45 11.06 -17.73
CA LEU A 136 4.24 10.09 -16.96
C LEU A 136 5.44 9.56 -17.75
N GLU A 137 5.26 9.27 -19.03
CA GLU A 137 6.35 8.87 -19.92
C GLU A 137 7.47 9.91 -19.94
N ALA A 138 7.13 11.21 -20.02
CA ALA A 138 8.11 12.29 -19.96
C ALA A 138 8.86 12.35 -18.62
N VAL A 139 8.16 12.18 -17.49
CA VAL A 139 8.78 12.11 -16.15
C VAL A 139 9.74 10.91 -16.06
N HIS A 140 9.31 9.74 -16.49
CA HIS A 140 10.08 8.49 -16.41
C HIS A 140 11.31 8.49 -17.32
N ALA A 141 11.27 9.29 -18.40
CA ALA A 141 12.34 9.42 -19.37
C ALA A 141 13.48 10.37 -18.94
N LEU A 142 13.37 11.04 -17.79
CA LEU A 142 14.38 11.98 -17.29
C LEU A 142 15.78 11.35 -17.19
N ARG A 143 16.77 12.17 -17.55
CA ARG A 143 18.19 11.81 -17.56
C ARG A 143 19.03 12.77 -16.74
N ASP A 144 20.11 12.25 -16.18
CA ASP A 144 21.11 13.04 -15.47
C ASP A 144 21.94 13.86 -16.47
N GLU A 145 22.82 14.71 -15.94
CA GLU A 145 23.68 15.60 -16.74
C GLU A 145 24.68 14.86 -17.62
N ARG A 146 24.92 13.57 -17.34
CA ARG A 146 25.80 12.68 -18.09
C ARG A 146 25.02 11.80 -19.08
N GLY A 147 23.70 11.98 -19.18
CA GLY A 147 22.80 11.22 -20.05
C GLY A 147 22.33 9.88 -19.48
N GLY A 148 22.69 9.56 -18.23
CA GLY A 148 22.23 8.36 -17.51
C GLY A 148 20.74 8.44 -17.16
N LYS A 149 20.04 7.29 -17.18
CA LYS A 149 18.60 7.24 -16.84
C LYS A 149 18.43 7.46 -15.33
N MET A 150 17.63 8.45 -14.94
CA MET A 150 17.38 8.74 -13.52
C MET A 150 16.30 7.86 -12.90
N ARG A 151 15.45 7.20 -13.71
CA ARG A 151 14.31 6.37 -13.27
C ARG A 151 13.40 7.11 -12.27
N VAL A 152 13.13 8.39 -12.53
CA VAL A 152 12.24 9.21 -11.70
C VAL A 152 10.83 8.62 -11.74
N THR A 153 10.19 8.55 -10.57
CA THR A 153 8.80 8.11 -10.39
C THR A 153 8.01 9.26 -9.78
N HIS A 154 6.80 9.52 -10.28
CA HIS A 154 5.94 10.61 -9.82
C HIS A 154 5.40 10.37 -8.40
N ARG A 155 5.06 9.13 -8.05
CA ARG A 155 4.60 8.66 -6.72
C ARG A 155 3.24 9.20 -6.22
N ASP A 156 2.77 10.33 -6.74
CA ASP A 156 1.48 10.94 -6.34
C ASP A 156 0.49 11.08 -7.51
N VAL A 157 0.32 10.04 -8.33
CA VAL A 157 -0.66 10.07 -9.43
C VAL A 157 -2.07 9.89 -8.86
N SER A 158 -2.88 10.95 -8.92
CA SER A 158 -4.26 10.96 -8.45
C SER A 158 -5.08 12.02 -9.19
N PRO A 159 -6.43 11.97 -9.17
CA PRO A 159 -7.26 12.95 -9.88
C PRO A 159 -7.06 14.40 -9.42
N SER A 160 -6.57 14.65 -8.21
CA SER A 160 -6.27 16.02 -7.76
C SER A 160 -5.03 16.62 -8.41
N ASN A 161 -4.15 15.78 -8.97
CA ASN A 161 -2.89 16.19 -9.58
C ASN A 161 -2.94 16.14 -11.12
N VAL A 162 -4.13 15.88 -11.69
CA VAL A 162 -4.39 15.93 -13.14
C VAL A 162 -5.26 17.14 -13.43
N PHE A 163 -4.67 18.16 -14.05
CA PHE A 163 -5.33 19.41 -14.40
C PHE A 163 -5.91 19.35 -15.81
N LEU A 164 -7.11 19.92 -15.96
CA LEU A 164 -7.87 19.95 -17.20
C LEU A 164 -8.14 21.40 -17.56
N SER A 165 -7.71 21.86 -18.73
CA SER A 165 -7.95 23.23 -19.19
C SER A 165 -9.32 23.39 -19.84
N VAL A 166 -9.84 24.62 -19.89
CA VAL A 166 -11.03 24.97 -20.69
C VAL A 166 -10.85 24.71 -22.20
N HIS A 167 -9.61 24.51 -22.65
CA HIS A 167 -9.27 24.17 -24.03
C HIS A 167 -9.15 22.66 -24.26
N GLY A 168 -9.39 21.85 -23.23
CA GLY A 168 -9.31 20.39 -23.30
C GLY A 168 -7.90 19.83 -23.17
N ASP A 169 -6.95 20.61 -22.63
CA ASP A 169 -5.62 20.11 -22.31
C ASP A 169 -5.66 19.28 -21.03
N VAL A 170 -4.84 18.24 -20.97
CA VAL A 170 -4.66 17.41 -19.78
C VAL A 170 -3.20 17.51 -19.36
N LYS A 171 -2.95 17.99 -18.15
CA LYS A 171 -1.62 18.26 -17.61
C LYS A 171 -1.44 17.61 -16.24
N LEU A 172 -0.39 16.82 -16.09
CA LEU A 172 0.06 16.26 -14.82
C LEU A 172 0.84 17.32 -14.04
N GLY A 173 0.46 17.61 -12.80
CA GLY A 173 1.17 18.56 -11.94
C GLY A 173 1.53 17.96 -10.58
N ASP A 174 2.20 18.75 -9.74
CA ASP A 174 2.72 18.36 -8.43
C ASP A 174 3.53 17.06 -8.49
N LEU A 175 4.76 17.16 -9.00
CA LEU A 175 5.68 16.05 -9.06
C LEU A 175 5.94 15.55 -7.63
N GLY A 176 5.29 14.47 -7.23
CA GLY A 176 5.40 13.84 -5.90
C GLY A 176 6.77 13.20 -5.62
N ILE A 177 7.81 13.63 -6.32
CA ILE A 177 9.20 13.26 -6.15
C ILE A 177 9.71 13.68 -4.76
N ALA A 178 9.04 14.66 -4.16
CA ALA A 178 9.18 15.18 -2.80
C ALA A 178 8.46 14.33 -1.72
N GLN A 179 7.98 13.12 -2.00
CA GLN A 179 7.46 12.22 -0.95
C GLN A 179 8.58 11.31 -0.42
N PRO A 180 8.70 11.15 0.92
CA PRO A 180 9.65 10.22 1.52
C PRO A 180 9.54 8.83 0.86
N THR A 181 10.67 8.14 0.70
CA THR A 181 10.68 6.73 0.27
C THR A 181 10.01 5.81 1.29
N HIS A 182 9.81 6.28 2.53
CA HIS A 182 9.14 5.56 3.61
C HIS A 182 8.04 6.45 4.21
N GLY A 183 6.79 6.08 3.95
CA GLY A 183 5.60 6.70 4.55
C GLY A 183 5.14 7.99 3.87
N PRO A 184 3.82 8.21 3.71
CA PRO A 184 3.30 9.50 3.28
C PRO A 184 3.51 10.54 4.37
N SER A 185 4.09 11.68 4.00
CA SER A 185 4.25 12.83 4.87
C SER A 185 2.87 13.34 5.33
N GLY A 186 2.65 13.27 6.65
CA GLY A 186 1.43 13.75 7.28
C GLY A 186 1.21 15.24 7.05
N GLY A 187 -0.04 15.62 6.75
CA GLY A 187 -0.52 17.00 6.83
C GLY A 187 -1.18 17.54 5.57
N GLY A 188 -2.49 17.31 5.41
CA GLY A 188 -3.31 18.04 4.44
C GLY A 188 -4.77 17.57 4.43
N ALA A 189 -5.67 18.38 5.00
CA ALA A 189 -7.13 18.24 5.02
C ALA A 189 -7.67 16.79 4.99
N ALA A 190 -8.12 16.27 6.14
CA ALA A 190 -8.53 14.88 6.36
C ALA A 190 -9.41 14.24 5.26
N ALA A 191 -10.22 15.00 4.52
CA ALA A 191 -11.01 14.50 3.40
C ALA A 191 -10.22 14.27 2.09
N ARG A 192 -9.19 15.09 1.80
CA ARG A 192 -8.29 14.92 0.63
C ARG A 192 -7.25 13.84 0.88
N ALA A 193 -6.72 13.74 2.10
CA ALA A 193 -5.82 12.66 2.50
C ALA A 193 -6.49 11.28 2.36
N LYS A 194 -7.74 11.14 2.81
CA LYS A 194 -8.54 9.92 2.68
C LYS A 194 -8.73 9.45 1.23
N GLY A 195 -8.81 10.37 0.27
CA GLY A 195 -9.00 10.07 -1.15
C GLY A 195 -7.74 9.57 -1.85
N LYS A 196 -6.54 10.02 -1.42
CA LYS A 196 -5.28 9.65 -2.06
C LYS A 196 -4.89 8.18 -1.84
N LEU A 197 -5.27 7.59 -0.70
CA LEU A 197 -5.02 6.18 -0.39
C LEU A 197 -5.58 5.22 -1.45
N GLY A 198 -6.68 5.60 -2.12
CA GLY A 198 -7.28 4.81 -3.20
C GLY A 198 -6.39 4.67 -4.44
N TYR A 199 -5.40 5.55 -4.63
CA TYR A 199 -4.56 5.56 -5.84
C TYR A 199 -3.17 4.98 -5.63
N LEU A 200 -2.67 4.84 -4.40
CA LEU A 200 -1.34 4.26 -4.10
C LEU A 200 -1.16 2.87 -4.74
N SER A 201 0.02 2.51 -5.21
CA SER A 201 0.28 1.14 -5.66
C SER A 201 0.47 0.17 -4.48
N PRO A 202 0.28 -1.15 -4.65
CA PRO A 202 0.51 -2.13 -3.59
C PRO A 202 1.90 -2.02 -2.96
N GLU A 203 2.94 -1.82 -3.77
CA GLU A 203 4.31 -1.64 -3.30
C GLU A 203 4.54 -0.33 -2.52
N GLN A 204 3.79 0.75 -2.82
CA GLN A 204 3.82 1.97 -2.00
C GLN A 204 3.18 1.77 -0.64
N VAL A 205 2.12 0.95 -0.57
CA VAL A 205 1.46 0.60 0.70
C VAL A 205 2.35 -0.29 1.55
N ASP A 206 3.11 -1.20 0.92
CA ASP A 206 4.02 -2.11 1.64
C ASP A 206 5.40 -1.50 1.96
N GLY A 207 5.68 -0.28 1.52
CA GLY A 207 7.00 0.34 1.70
C GLY A 207 8.14 -0.40 0.97
N ARG A 208 7.82 -1.16 -0.09
CA ARG A 208 8.82 -1.82 -0.96
C ARG A 208 9.52 -0.80 -1.85
N ALA A 209 10.57 -1.25 -2.54
CA ALA A 209 11.21 -0.44 -3.57
C ALA A 209 10.18 -0.03 -4.65
N ILE A 210 10.00 1.28 -4.82
CA ILE A 210 9.08 1.87 -5.78
C ILE A 210 9.85 2.15 -7.08
N ASP A 211 9.27 1.73 -8.21
CA ASP A 211 9.74 2.05 -9.55
C ASP A 211 8.62 2.71 -10.39
N PRO A 212 8.91 3.15 -11.63
CA PRO A 212 7.93 3.81 -12.50
C PRO A 212 6.62 3.04 -12.74
N ARG A 213 6.58 1.73 -12.49
CA ARG A 213 5.36 0.92 -12.63
C ARG A 213 4.34 1.21 -11.54
N ALA A 214 4.75 1.81 -10.42
CA ALA A 214 3.81 2.32 -9.41
C ALA A 214 2.87 3.37 -10.01
N ASP A 215 3.41 4.31 -10.80
CA ASP A 215 2.60 5.33 -11.47
C ASP A 215 1.66 4.72 -12.52
N VAL A 216 2.06 3.64 -13.18
CA VAL A 216 1.22 2.89 -14.14
C VAL A 216 -0.01 2.32 -13.44
N PHE A 217 0.18 1.72 -12.26
CA PHE A 217 -0.92 1.22 -11.43
C PHE A 217 -1.87 2.36 -11.04
N SER A 218 -1.33 3.45 -10.50
CA SER A 218 -2.11 4.61 -10.08
C SER A 218 -2.90 5.24 -11.23
N ALA A 219 -2.29 5.35 -12.42
CA ALA A 219 -2.98 5.81 -13.64
C ALA A 219 -4.09 4.84 -14.09
N ALA A 220 -3.89 3.53 -13.94
CA ALA A 220 -4.91 2.52 -14.23
C ALA A 220 -6.09 2.61 -13.26
N VAL A 221 -5.84 2.90 -11.98
CA VAL A 221 -6.92 3.19 -11.00
C VAL A 221 -7.72 4.42 -11.45
N VAL A 222 -7.05 5.52 -11.81
CA VAL A 222 -7.72 6.72 -12.32
C VAL A 222 -8.59 6.38 -13.53
N LEU A 223 -8.05 5.67 -14.53
CA LEU A 223 -8.80 5.26 -15.72
C LEU A 223 -10.02 4.39 -15.37
N ALA A 224 -9.86 3.38 -14.51
CA ALA A 224 -10.95 2.51 -14.10
C ALA A 224 -12.07 3.29 -13.39
N GLU A 225 -11.75 4.28 -12.57
CA GLU A 225 -12.75 5.11 -11.90
C GLU A 225 -13.49 6.05 -12.86
N LEU A 226 -12.80 6.57 -13.89
CA LEU A 226 -13.44 7.35 -14.94
C LEU A 226 -14.40 6.49 -15.77
N LEU A 227 -13.99 5.27 -16.13
CA LEU A 227 -14.81 4.34 -16.91
C LEU A 227 -16.06 3.89 -16.14
N THR A 228 -15.91 3.59 -14.86
CA THR A 228 -17.00 3.03 -14.03
C THR A 228 -17.85 4.11 -13.34
N GLY A 229 -17.37 5.37 -13.32
CA GLY A 229 -17.98 6.48 -12.59
C GLY A 229 -17.89 6.36 -11.06
N ARG A 230 -17.25 5.30 -10.54
CA ARG A 230 -17.23 4.93 -9.10
C ARG A 230 -15.81 4.68 -8.63
N PRO A 231 -15.52 4.85 -7.33
CA PRO A 231 -14.21 4.47 -6.78
C PRO A 231 -13.91 2.99 -7.03
N LEU A 232 -12.70 2.67 -7.48
CA LEU A 232 -12.30 1.28 -7.77
C LEU A 232 -12.12 0.50 -6.46
N PHE A 233 -11.41 1.11 -5.52
CA PHE A 233 -11.22 0.60 -4.17
C PHE A 233 -12.03 1.45 -3.20
N SER A 234 -12.96 0.85 -2.47
CA SER A 234 -13.83 1.56 -1.54
C SER A 234 -13.99 0.80 -0.23
N GLY A 235 -14.18 1.53 0.86
CA GLY A 235 -14.29 0.98 2.20
C GLY A 235 -14.85 2.01 3.18
N GLY A 236 -15.50 1.54 4.25
CA GLY A 236 -16.05 2.43 5.29
C GLY A 236 -14.95 3.18 6.07
N THR A 237 -13.73 2.63 6.08
CA THR A 237 -12.54 3.17 6.76
C THR A 237 -11.38 3.25 5.76
N GLU A 238 -10.36 4.05 6.07
CA GLU A 238 -9.12 4.15 5.28
C GLU A 238 -8.41 2.79 5.18
N ILE A 239 -8.39 2.05 6.29
CA ILE A 239 -7.87 0.69 6.35
C ILE A 239 -8.64 -0.21 5.38
N ALA A 240 -9.97 -0.17 5.36
CA ALA A 240 -10.75 -0.99 4.43
C ALA A 240 -10.45 -0.70 2.95
N VAL A 241 -10.16 0.56 2.60
CA VAL A 241 -9.72 0.93 1.23
C VAL A 241 -8.34 0.33 0.93
N LEU A 242 -7.39 0.44 1.86
CA LEU A 242 -6.06 -0.15 1.72
C LEU A 242 -6.13 -1.68 1.62
N LEU A 243 -6.99 -2.33 2.40
CA LEU A 243 -7.23 -3.78 2.34
C LEU A 243 -7.81 -4.22 0.99
N ALA A 244 -8.85 -3.54 0.49
CA ALA A 244 -9.45 -3.86 -0.80
C ALA A 244 -8.44 -3.71 -1.95
N LYS A 245 -7.61 -2.66 -1.89
CA LYS A 245 -6.49 -2.46 -2.81
C LYS A 245 -5.46 -3.58 -2.71
N TRP A 246 -5.10 -3.93 -1.48
CA TRP A 246 -4.11 -4.96 -1.21
C TRP A 246 -4.53 -6.34 -1.74
N ASP A 247 -5.81 -6.69 -1.55
CA ASP A 247 -6.39 -7.92 -2.10
C ASP A 247 -6.56 -7.86 -3.64
N GLY A 248 -6.22 -6.75 -4.30
CA GLY A 248 -6.40 -6.57 -5.74
C GLY A 248 -7.86 -6.64 -6.17
N ASP A 249 -8.79 -6.20 -5.30
CA ASP A 249 -10.22 -6.33 -5.53
C ASP A 249 -10.70 -5.38 -6.64
N VAL A 250 -10.60 -5.85 -7.87
CA VAL A 250 -11.04 -5.16 -9.09
C VAL A 250 -12.42 -5.62 -9.56
N ARG A 251 -13.25 -6.20 -8.67
CA ARG A 251 -14.59 -6.71 -9.01
C ARG A 251 -15.49 -5.66 -9.66
N VAL A 252 -15.36 -4.40 -9.26
CA VAL A 252 -16.11 -3.28 -9.85
C VAL A 252 -15.81 -3.15 -11.35
N LEU A 253 -14.54 -3.22 -11.74
CA LEU A 253 -14.12 -3.17 -13.13
C LEU A 253 -14.55 -4.43 -13.90
N ARG A 254 -14.38 -5.62 -13.31
CA ARG A 254 -14.80 -6.89 -13.93
C ARG A 254 -16.31 -6.93 -14.20
N ALA A 255 -17.12 -6.44 -13.26
CA ALA A 255 -18.57 -6.32 -13.45
C ALA A 255 -18.95 -5.31 -14.55
N PHE A 256 -18.13 -4.27 -14.73
CA PHE A 256 -18.35 -3.24 -15.75
C PHE A 256 -17.81 -3.63 -17.14
N ALA A 257 -16.95 -4.65 -17.24
CA ALA A 257 -16.25 -5.03 -18.47
C ALA A 257 -17.17 -5.23 -19.68
N SER A 258 -18.37 -5.80 -19.48
CA SER A 258 -19.37 -6.00 -20.55
C SER A 258 -19.92 -4.71 -21.19
N ARG A 259 -19.72 -3.54 -20.55
CA ARG A 259 -20.10 -2.22 -21.07
C ARG A 259 -18.97 -1.52 -21.82
N LEU A 260 -17.78 -2.12 -21.86
CA LEU A 260 -16.59 -1.55 -22.50
C LEU A 260 -16.35 -2.16 -23.88
N PRO A 261 -15.63 -1.48 -24.78
CA PRO A 261 -15.09 -2.08 -25.99
C PRO A 261 -14.29 -3.34 -25.66
N GLU A 262 -14.35 -4.34 -26.56
CA GLU A 262 -13.65 -5.61 -26.42
C GLU A 262 -12.14 -5.39 -26.20
N GLY A 263 -11.58 -6.03 -25.17
CA GLY A 263 -10.17 -5.93 -24.79
C GLY A 263 -9.78 -4.71 -23.94
N LEU A 264 -10.61 -3.65 -23.84
CA LEU A 264 -10.26 -2.48 -23.02
C LEU A 264 -10.14 -2.85 -21.53
N ALA A 265 -11.06 -3.67 -21.03
CA ALA A 265 -11.02 -4.14 -19.65
C ALA A 265 -9.73 -4.91 -19.35
N ASP A 266 -9.29 -5.77 -20.28
CA ASP A 266 -8.09 -6.60 -20.11
C ASP A 266 -6.81 -5.75 -20.09
N VAL A 267 -6.74 -4.70 -20.92
CA VAL A 267 -5.64 -3.72 -20.91
C VAL A 267 -5.56 -3.00 -19.57
N VAL A 268 -6.70 -2.55 -19.02
CA VAL A 268 -6.73 -1.89 -17.69
C VAL A 268 -6.37 -2.87 -16.58
N LEU A 269 -6.85 -4.12 -16.65
CA LEU A 269 -6.53 -5.17 -15.68
C LEU A 269 -5.03 -5.50 -15.67
N GLY A 270 -4.38 -5.60 -16.84
CA GLY A 270 -2.94 -5.80 -16.95
C GLY A 270 -2.09 -4.67 -16.35
N ALA A 271 -2.62 -3.44 -16.31
CA ALA A 271 -1.98 -2.31 -15.63
C ALA A 271 -2.30 -2.26 -14.12
N LEU A 272 -3.36 -2.93 -13.67
CA LEU A 272 -3.76 -3.10 -12.27
C LEU A 272 -3.17 -4.37 -11.62
N GLU A 273 -2.29 -5.10 -12.32
CA GLU A 273 -1.62 -6.26 -11.73
C GLU A 273 -0.86 -5.86 -10.47
N ARG A 274 -1.06 -6.67 -9.42
CA ARG A 274 -0.54 -6.38 -8.09
C ARG A 274 0.99 -6.42 -8.08
N ARG A 275 1.56 -7.47 -8.67
CA ARG A 275 3.01 -7.67 -8.80
C ARG A 275 3.59 -6.79 -9.91
N PRO A 276 4.52 -5.87 -9.62
CA PRO A 276 5.09 -4.97 -10.63
C PRO A 276 5.69 -5.69 -11.84
N GLU A 277 6.20 -6.91 -11.69
CA GLU A 277 6.77 -7.74 -12.75
C GLU A 277 5.73 -8.36 -13.70
N GLN A 278 4.49 -8.51 -13.26
CA GLN A 278 3.36 -8.95 -14.09
C GLN A 278 2.59 -7.77 -14.68
N ARG A 279 2.80 -6.58 -14.13
CA ARG A 279 2.18 -5.33 -14.56
C ARG A 279 2.71 -4.84 -15.90
N THR A 280 1.84 -4.14 -16.62
CA THR A 280 2.23 -3.37 -17.81
C THR A 280 3.53 -2.60 -17.56
N PRO A 281 4.59 -2.81 -18.37
CA PRO A 281 5.96 -2.55 -17.92
C PRO A 281 6.35 -1.07 -17.86
N SER A 282 5.59 -0.18 -18.50
CA SER A 282 5.86 1.27 -18.54
C SER A 282 4.61 2.08 -18.91
N ALA A 283 4.63 3.38 -18.61
CA ALA A 283 3.59 4.31 -19.05
C ALA A 283 3.44 4.36 -20.58
N ALA A 284 4.56 4.29 -21.32
CA ALA A 284 4.58 4.23 -22.78
C ALA A 284 3.89 2.96 -23.31
N ALA A 285 4.17 1.78 -22.71
CA ALA A 285 3.53 0.52 -23.11
C ALA A 285 2.02 0.56 -22.82
N PHE A 286 1.61 1.12 -21.69
CA PHE A 286 0.19 1.26 -21.36
C PHE A 286 -0.52 2.21 -22.34
N ARG A 287 0.14 3.33 -22.67
CA ARG A 287 -0.36 4.31 -23.66
C ARG A 287 -0.54 3.68 -25.03
N GLU A 288 0.42 2.86 -25.47
CA GLU A 288 0.36 2.13 -26.74
C GLU A 288 -0.80 1.13 -26.76
N GLN A 289 -1.01 0.38 -25.66
CA GLN A 289 -2.13 -0.55 -25.53
C GLN A 289 -3.50 0.16 -25.52
N LEU A 290 -3.57 1.41 -25.05
CA LEU A 290 -4.79 2.22 -25.08
C LEU A 290 -5.07 2.88 -26.43
N ALA A 291 -4.05 3.06 -27.28
CA ALA A 291 -4.16 3.78 -28.55
C ALA A 291 -5.28 3.27 -29.48
N PRO A 292 -5.54 1.94 -29.63
CA PRO A 292 -6.64 1.43 -30.44
C PRO A 292 -8.03 1.87 -29.97
N PHE A 293 -8.18 2.26 -28.70
CA PHE A 293 -9.45 2.68 -28.11
C PHE A 293 -9.69 4.19 -28.22
N VAL A 294 -8.71 4.96 -28.68
CA VAL A 294 -8.87 6.37 -29.05
C VAL A 294 -9.50 6.44 -30.45
N THR A 295 -10.82 6.26 -30.49
CA THR A 295 -11.59 6.15 -31.74
C THR A 295 -12.07 7.49 -32.30
N VAL A 296 -11.85 8.57 -31.56
CA VAL A 296 -12.33 9.92 -31.88
C VAL A 296 -11.13 10.86 -32.13
N PRO A 297 -11.18 11.76 -33.13
CA PRO A 297 -10.10 12.70 -33.38
C PRO A 297 -9.82 13.60 -32.16
N GLU A 298 -8.54 13.89 -31.92
CA GLU A 298 -8.08 14.73 -30.80
C GLU A 298 -8.87 16.03 -30.67
N ALA A 299 -9.11 16.74 -31.78
CA ALA A 299 -9.81 18.02 -31.76
C ALA A 299 -11.22 17.92 -31.14
N ARG A 300 -11.90 16.79 -31.36
CA ARG A 300 -13.23 16.54 -30.78
C ARG A 300 -13.12 16.20 -29.30
N CYS A 301 -12.18 15.33 -28.90
CA CYS A 301 -11.95 15.02 -27.49
C CYS A 301 -11.61 16.28 -26.68
N ARG A 302 -10.75 17.16 -27.21
CA ARG A 302 -10.40 18.45 -26.59
C ARG A 302 -11.62 19.36 -26.47
N SER A 303 -12.42 19.49 -27.52
CA SER A 303 -13.64 20.30 -27.49
C SER A 303 -14.66 19.80 -26.47
N GLU A 304 -14.89 18.48 -26.41
CA GLU A 304 -15.84 17.87 -25.48
C GLU A 304 -15.36 18.02 -24.04
N LEU A 305 -14.07 17.74 -23.78
CA LEU A 305 -13.46 17.94 -22.47
C LEU A 305 -13.50 19.41 -22.02
N GLY A 306 -13.16 20.34 -22.91
CA GLY A 306 -13.21 21.77 -22.62
C GLY A 306 -14.62 22.23 -22.22
N ALA A 307 -15.66 21.76 -22.93
CA ALA A 307 -17.04 22.07 -22.59
C ALA A 307 -17.46 21.52 -21.20
N LEU A 308 -16.96 20.33 -20.83
CA LEU A 308 -17.18 19.76 -19.50
C LEU A 308 -16.46 20.57 -18.41
N VAL A 309 -15.23 21.01 -18.67
CA VAL A 309 -14.46 21.84 -17.74
C VAL A 309 -15.15 23.18 -17.51
N VAL A 310 -15.64 23.84 -18.56
CA VAL A 310 -16.42 25.09 -18.43
C VAL A 310 -17.68 24.86 -17.58
N GLY A 311 -18.43 23.78 -17.84
CA GLY A 311 -19.60 23.44 -17.04
C GLY A 311 -19.29 23.21 -15.56
N ALA A 312 -18.14 22.62 -15.24
CA ALA A 312 -17.70 22.42 -13.86
C ALA A 312 -17.26 23.73 -13.17
N LEU A 313 -16.65 24.67 -13.91
CA LEU A 313 -16.26 25.99 -13.40
C LEU A 313 -17.47 26.88 -13.09
N ASP A 314 -18.47 26.90 -13.96
CA ASP A 314 -19.65 27.75 -13.82
C ASP A 314 -20.51 27.35 -12.61
N ASP A 315 -20.61 26.04 -12.33
CA ASP A 315 -21.33 25.50 -11.16
C ASP A 315 -20.62 25.84 -9.84
N GLU A 316 -19.30 25.99 -9.84
CA GLU A 316 -18.50 26.37 -8.68
C GLU A 316 -18.68 27.85 -8.31
N THR A 317 -18.78 28.73 -9.31
CA THR A 317 -19.06 30.16 -9.10
C THR A 317 -20.41 30.38 -8.41
N SER A 318 -21.38 29.50 -8.68
CA SER A 318 -22.70 29.49 -8.04
C SER A 318 -22.72 28.75 -6.69
N SER A 319 -21.84 27.77 -6.49
CA SER A 319 -21.75 26.94 -5.26
C SER A 319 -20.84 27.51 -4.17
N ALA A 320 -19.93 28.43 -4.50
CA ALA A 320 -19.08 29.13 -3.53
C ALA A 320 -19.90 29.91 -2.49
N GLU A 321 -21.06 30.46 -2.89
CA GLU A 321 -22.03 31.10 -1.99
C GLU A 321 -22.69 30.10 -1.01
N GLN A 322 -22.88 28.85 -1.42
CA GLN A 322 -23.48 27.79 -0.58
C GLN A 322 -22.44 27.09 0.33
N HIS A 323 -21.19 26.97 -0.12
CA HIS A 323 -20.11 26.37 0.66
C HIS A 323 -19.65 27.26 1.83
N ALA A 324 -19.75 28.58 1.68
CA ALA A 324 -19.53 29.54 2.76
C ALA A 324 -20.56 29.37 3.90
N LEU A 325 -21.82 29.09 3.57
CA LEU A 325 -22.90 28.86 4.55
C LEU A 325 -22.75 27.53 5.30
N LYS A 326 -22.18 26.50 4.66
CA LYS A 326 -21.93 25.18 5.26
C LYS A 326 -20.71 25.16 6.19
N LYS A 327 -19.66 25.94 5.87
CA LYS A 327 -18.50 26.14 6.75
C LYS A 327 -18.89 26.77 8.09
N THR A 328 -19.88 27.66 8.12
CA THR A 328 -20.39 28.26 9.38
C THR A 328 -21.14 27.25 10.26
N VAL A 329 -21.73 26.21 9.67
CA VAL A 329 -22.39 25.12 10.41
C VAL A 329 -21.39 24.06 10.89
N GLU A 330 -20.33 23.79 10.13
CA GLU A 330 -19.26 22.84 10.50
C GLU A 330 -18.24 23.43 11.49
N GLN A 331 -18.12 24.76 11.59
CA GLN A 331 -17.32 25.43 12.62
C GLN A 331 -17.97 25.42 14.02
N ALA A 332 -19.19 24.89 14.14
CA ALA A 332 -19.86 24.64 15.42
C ALA A 332 -19.71 23.16 15.86
N GLY A 333 -18.48 22.75 16.24
CA GLY A 333 -18.26 21.62 17.15
C GLY A 333 -17.37 20.48 16.64
N PHE A 334 -16.16 20.36 17.21
CA PHE A 334 -15.77 19.32 18.19
C PHE A 334 -14.41 19.74 18.76
N GLY A 335 -14.42 20.22 20.02
CA GLY A 335 -13.20 20.53 20.75
C GLY A 335 -12.40 19.25 21.00
N ARG A 336 -11.07 19.34 20.83
CA ARG A 336 -10.12 18.34 21.33
C ARG A 336 -10.18 18.36 22.86
N GLY A 337 -10.97 17.46 23.44
CA GLY A 337 -10.87 17.12 24.85
C GLY A 337 -9.83 16.03 25.03
N THR A 338 -8.87 16.25 25.92
CA THR A 338 -8.05 15.20 26.52
C THR A 338 -8.98 14.14 27.11
N PRO A 339 -8.76 12.83 26.90
CA PRO A 339 -9.59 11.82 27.55
C PRO A 339 -9.40 11.93 29.08
N PRO A 340 -10.46 11.82 29.90
CA PRO A 340 -10.25 11.51 31.31
C PRO A 340 -9.66 10.09 31.41
N GLU A 341 -8.60 9.92 32.20
CA GLU A 341 -8.17 8.60 32.68
C GLU A 341 -9.35 7.92 33.38
N PRO A 342 -9.82 6.74 32.93
CA PRO A 342 -10.57 5.85 33.78
C PRO A 342 -9.59 4.91 34.49
N ASP A 343 -9.81 4.63 35.79
CA ASP A 343 -9.30 3.38 36.38
C ASP A 343 -9.63 2.24 35.41
N ALA A 344 -8.59 1.61 34.85
CA ALA A 344 -8.76 0.61 33.82
C ALA A 344 -9.68 -0.51 34.33
N PRO A 345 -10.81 -0.79 33.65
CA PRO A 345 -11.76 -1.78 34.13
C PRO A 345 -11.12 -3.18 34.20
N ARG A 346 -11.15 -3.82 35.38
CA ARG A 346 -10.76 -5.24 35.52
C ARG A 346 -11.90 -6.17 35.13
N TYR A 347 -11.55 -7.24 34.42
CA TYR A 347 -12.42 -8.29 33.93
C TYR A 347 -12.22 -9.55 34.78
N ALA A 348 -13.29 -10.06 35.38
CA ALA A 348 -13.25 -11.35 36.06
C ALA A 348 -13.57 -12.46 35.06
N VAL A 349 -12.69 -13.46 34.99
CA VAL A 349 -12.86 -14.64 34.13
C VAL A 349 -13.24 -15.84 34.98
N GLU A 350 -14.24 -16.60 34.52
CA GLU A 350 -14.80 -17.75 35.18
C GLU A 350 -14.85 -18.95 34.23
N ARG A 351 -14.44 -20.12 34.70
CA ARG A 351 -14.51 -21.39 33.97
C ARG A 351 -15.43 -22.32 34.73
N GLU A 352 -16.55 -22.67 34.10
CA GLU A 352 -17.56 -23.57 34.69
C GLU A 352 -18.01 -23.11 36.10
N GLY A 353 -18.15 -21.79 36.29
CA GLY A 353 -18.57 -21.17 37.55
C GLY A 353 -17.45 -21.04 38.61
N ARG A 354 -16.19 -21.35 38.28
CA ARG A 354 -15.03 -21.12 39.15
C ARG A 354 -14.19 -19.95 38.66
N PRO A 355 -13.70 -19.07 39.55
CA PRO A 355 -12.82 -17.97 39.15
C PRO A 355 -11.51 -18.52 38.58
N VAL A 356 -11.14 -18.05 37.39
CA VAL A 356 -9.85 -18.30 36.73
C VAL A 356 -8.85 -17.20 37.11
N GLY A 357 -9.32 -15.95 37.14
CA GLY A 357 -8.50 -14.79 37.49
C GLY A 357 -9.21 -13.46 37.20
N GLU A 358 -8.58 -12.37 37.61
CA GLU A 358 -8.96 -11.01 37.21
C GLU A 358 -7.85 -10.44 36.33
N TYR A 359 -8.25 -9.85 35.21
CA TYR A 359 -7.35 -9.37 34.16
C TYR A 359 -7.73 -7.93 33.81
N ASP A 360 -6.77 -7.05 33.54
CA ASP A 360 -7.07 -5.90 32.69
C ASP A 360 -7.33 -6.34 31.23
N LEU A 361 -7.75 -5.42 30.36
CA LEU A 361 -8.08 -5.79 28.97
C LEU A 361 -6.85 -6.30 28.19
N ALA A 362 -5.65 -5.79 28.48
CA ALA A 362 -4.43 -6.20 27.80
C ALA A 362 -3.99 -7.60 28.24
N GLU A 363 -3.96 -7.84 29.55
CA GLU A 363 -3.73 -9.15 30.16
C GLU A 363 -4.74 -10.19 29.65
N LEU A 364 -6.01 -9.78 29.49
CA LEU A 364 -7.07 -10.65 28.99
C LEU A 364 -6.88 -11.00 27.52
N VAL A 365 -6.51 -10.04 26.67
CA VAL A 365 -6.22 -10.27 25.25
C VAL A 365 -5.06 -11.26 25.09
N VAL A 366 -3.99 -11.11 25.88
CA VAL A 366 -2.87 -12.05 25.90
C VAL A 366 -3.36 -13.44 26.31
N ALA A 367 -4.07 -13.55 27.44
CA ALA A 367 -4.55 -14.83 27.97
C ALA A 367 -5.53 -15.56 27.02
N VAL A 368 -6.35 -14.82 26.26
CA VAL A 368 -7.22 -15.37 25.22
C VAL A 368 -6.42 -15.88 24.03
N THR A 369 -5.35 -15.18 23.64
CA THR A 369 -4.50 -15.55 22.51
C THR A 369 -3.66 -16.80 22.83
N THR A 370 -3.07 -16.86 24.02
CA THR A 370 -2.25 -17.98 24.49
C THR A 370 -3.07 -19.23 24.80
N GLY A 371 -4.39 -19.09 24.96
CA GLY A 371 -5.31 -20.17 25.30
C GLY A 371 -5.47 -20.42 26.80
N ASP A 372 -4.86 -19.60 27.65
CA ASP A 372 -5.04 -19.63 29.10
C ASP A 372 -6.50 -19.32 29.50
N VAL A 373 -7.14 -18.43 28.74
CA VAL A 373 -8.58 -18.13 28.77
C VAL A 373 -9.24 -18.70 27.52
N ARG A 374 -10.22 -19.58 27.70
CA ARG A 374 -10.89 -20.31 26.62
C ARG A 374 -12.00 -19.46 25.99
N PRO A 375 -12.33 -19.67 24.70
CA PRO A 375 -13.49 -19.04 24.05
C PRO A 375 -14.82 -19.27 24.80
N THR A 376 -14.92 -20.40 25.51
CA THR A 376 -16.10 -20.81 26.29
C THR A 376 -16.09 -20.32 27.73
N ASP A 377 -14.97 -19.77 28.22
CA ASP A 377 -14.90 -19.21 29.57
C ASP A 377 -15.80 -17.95 29.63
N GLY A 378 -16.42 -17.72 30.78
CA GLY A 378 -17.24 -16.55 31.05
C GLY A 378 -16.35 -15.37 31.43
N VAL A 379 -16.51 -14.24 30.78
CA VAL A 379 -15.90 -12.96 31.16
C VAL A 379 -17.02 -12.02 31.62
N ARG A 380 -16.80 -11.37 32.77
CA ARG A 380 -17.69 -10.31 33.26
C ARG A 380 -16.89 -9.05 33.58
N TRP A 381 -17.55 -7.92 33.36
CA TRP A 381 -17.07 -6.61 33.76
C TRP A 381 -18.15 -5.94 34.61
N LEU A 382 -17.78 -5.44 35.78
CA LEU A 382 -18.70 -4.92 36.81
C LEU A 382 -19.81 -5.95 37.16
N ASP A 383 -21.01 -5.47 37.52
CA ASP A 383 -22.17 -6.29 37.89
C ASP A 383 -22.90 -6.92 36.69
N GLN A 384 -22.27 -6.97 35.51
CA GLN A 384 -22.87 -7.59 34.34
C GLN A 384 -22.85 -9.11 34.42
N ALA A 385 -23.86 -9.74 33.82
CA ALA A 385 -23.87 -11.19 33.67
C ALA A 385 -22.67 -11.66 32.82
N PRO A 386 -21.99 -12.75 33.21
CA PRO A 386 -20.85 -13.27 32.47
C PRO A 386 -21.26 -13.66 31.05
N ARG A 387 -20.54 -13.13 30.07
CA ARG A 387 -20.68 -13.48 28.65
C ARG A 387 -19.54 -14.39 28.26
N ARG A 388 -19.73 -15.29 27.30
CA ARG A 388 -18.61 -16.10 26.82
C ARG A 388 -17.62 -15.21 26.07
N VAL A 389 -16.33 -15.49 26.21
CA VAL A 389 -15.27 -14.76 25.49
C VAL A 389 -15.53 -14.71 23.98
N GLU A 390 -16.02 -15.80 23.38
CA GLU A 390 -16.41 -15.86 21.95
C GLU A 390 -17.58 -14.93 21.56
N GLN A 391 -18.35 -14.46 22.53
CA GLN A 391 -19.52 -13.59 22.35
C GLN A 391 -19.22 -12.11 22.62
N VAL A 392 -18.00 -11.79 23.06
CA VAL A 392 -17.55 -10.42 23.29
C VAL A 392 -16.82 -9.94 22.04
N PRO A 393 -17.39 -9.02 21.24
CA PRO A 393 -16.82 -8.61 19.95
C PRO A 393 -15.36 -8.15 20.02
N GLU A 394 -14.99 -7.48 21.11
CA GLU A 394 -13.65 -6.95 21.36
C GLU A 394 -12.62 -8.03 21.68
N LEU A 395 -13.03 -9.17 22.24
CA LEU A 395 -12.14 -10.30 22.53
C LEU A 395 -12.15 -11.35 21.40
N ALA A 396 -13.27 -11.47 20.69
CA ALA A 396 -13.46 -12.43 19.60
C ALA A 396 -12.44 -12.29 18.46
N GLY A 397 -11.92 -11.08 18.23
CA GLY A 397 -10.88 -10.81 17.25
C GLY A 397 -9.50 -11.36 17.61
N PHE A 398 -9.21 -11.53 18.90
CA PHE A 398 -7.94 -12.03 19.43
C PHE A 398 -7.94 -13.54 19.69
N ILE A 399 -9.12 -14.17 19.59
CA ILE A 399 -9.21 -15.63 19.59
C ILE A 399 -8.51 -16.17 18.32
N PRO A 400 -7.51 -17.05 18.45
CA PRO A 400 -6.88 -17.72 17.32
C PRO A 400 -7.93 -18.33 16.40
N SER A 401 -7.73 -18.26 15.09
CA SER A 401 -8.73 -18.66 14.08
C SER A 401 -9.21 -20.11 14.27
N SER A 402 -8.32 -21.03 14.65
CA SER A 402 -8.64 -22.42 15.05
C SER A 402 -9.54 -22.57 16.29
N SER A 403 -9.69 -21.53 17.09
CA SER A 403 -10.45 -21.52 18.33
C SER A 403 -11.74 -20.69 18.27
N ARG A 404 -12.01 -20.02 17.13
CA ARG A 404 -13.03 -18.95 17.01
C ARG A 404 -14.47 -19.46 16.87
N THR A 405 -14.70 -20.75 16.60
CA THR A 405 -16.05 -21.34 16.50
C THR A 405 -15.99 -22.87 16.64
N LYS A 406 -17.10 -23.50 17.07
CA LYS A 406 -17.28 -24.97 16.98
C LYS A 406 -17.00 -25.51 15.55
N ALA A 407 -17.13 -24.70 14.51
CA ALA A 407 -16.80 -25.03 13.13
C ALA A 407 -15.28 -25.06 12.85
N ALA A 408 -14.48 -24.17 13.44
CA ALA A 408 -13.02 -24.14 13.30
C ALA A 408 -12.34 -25.29 14.07
N ARG A 409 -12.84 -25.61 15.28
CA ARG A 409 -12.45 -26.84 16.01
C ARG A 409 -12.86 -28.10 15.26
N ARG A 410 -14.07 -28.12 14.68
CA ARG A 410 -14.51 -29.20 13.78
C ARG A 410 -13.66 -29.34 12.52
N LEU A 411 -13.10 -28.27 11.96
CA LEU A 411 -12.32 -28.34 10.71
C LEU A 411 -10.98 -29.07 10.89
N VAL A 412 -10.37 -28.99 12.08
CA VAL A 412 -9.16 -29.73 12.45
C VAL A 412 -9.49 -31.10 13.09
N GLU A 413 -10.59 -31.21 13.84
CA GLU A 413 -10.98 -32.46 14.52
C GLU A 413 -11.80 -33.45 13.64
N LEU A 414 -12.42 -33.02 12.53
CA LEU A 414 -13.30 -33.87 11.70
C LEU A 414 -12.78 -34.19 10.28
N ARG A 415 -11.58 -33.74 9.91
CA ARG A 415 -10.99 -34.11 8.62
C ARG A 415 -9.65 -34.80 8.85
N GLU A 416 -9.50 -36.00 8.28
CA GLU A 416 -8.19 -36.63 8.16
C GLU A 416 -7.24 -35.65 7.47
N THR A 417 -6.04 -35.49 8.02
CA THR A 417 -4.99 -34.68 7.39
C THR A 417 -4.82 -35.16 5.96
N SER A 418 -4.88 -34.24 5.00
CA SER A 418 -4.70 -34.61 3.60
C SER A 418 -3.27 -35.06 3.32
N GLU A 419 -2.33 -34.49 4.07
CA GLU A 419 -0.90 -34.80 4.01
C GLU A 419 -0.21 -34.34 5.31
N ARG A 420 0.91 -34.98 5.67
CA ARG A 420 1.65 -34.69 6.90
C ARG A 420 3.15 -34.90 6.68
N TRP A 421 3.95 -33.92 7.08
CA TRP A 421 5.41 -33.93 7.01
C TRP A 421 6.02 -33.86 8.40
N ASP A 422 7.12 -34.61 8.60
CA ASP A 422 8.00 -34.47 9.75
C ASP A 422 9.13 -33.51 9.40
N LEU A 423 9.18 -32.36 10.10
CA LEU A 423 10.12 -31.28 9.84
C LEU A 423 11.58 -31.61 10.19
N ALA A 424 11.82 -32.73 10.89
CA ALA A 424 13.17 -33.27 11.07
C ALA A 424 13.68 -33.99 9.81
N SER A 425 12.78 -34.54 9.01
CA SER A 425 13.11 -35.30 7.79
C SER A 425 13.03 -34.47 6.52
N GLN A 426 12.12 -33.49 6.47
CA GLN A 426 11.92 -32.60 5.35
C GLN A 426 11.77 -31.17 5.86
N SER A 427 12.60 -30.25 5.37
CA SER A 427 12.54 -28.86 5.77
C SER A 427 11.22 -28.19 5.35
N LEU A 428 10.90 -27.05 5.96
CA LEU A 428 9.78 -26.24 5.48
C LEU A 428 9.96 -25.77 4.03
N VAL A 429 11.20 -25.57 3.56
CA VAL A 429 11.49 -25.18 2.17
C VAL A 429 11.03 -26.28 1.21
N ALA A 430 11.32 -27.55 1.52
CA ALA A 430 10.85 -28.68 0.73
C ALA A 430 9.31 -28.76 0.73
N VAL A 431 8.68 -28.63 1.91
CA VAL A 431 7.21 -28.64 2.04
C VAL A 431 6.56 -27.54 1.22
N LEU A 432 6.99 -26.29 1.38
CA LEU A 432 6.46 -25.15 0.63
C LEU A 432 6.74 -25.28 -0.88
N GLY A 433 7.89 -25.83 -1.25
CA GLY A 433 8.21 -26.19 -2.64
C GLY A 433 7.22 -27.16 -3.26
N GLU A 434 6.86 -28.22 -2.53
CA GLU A 434 5.86 -29.20 -2.96
C GLU A 434 4.48 -28.53 -3.16
N LEU A 435 4.07 -27.68 -2.22
CA LEU A 435 2.79 -26.95 -2.31
C LEU A 435 2.78 -25.99 -3.51
N LEU A 436 3.87 -25.25 -3.74
CA LEU A 436 4.04 -24.36 -4.90
C LEU A 436 3.95 -25.12 -6.22
N ARG A 437 4.64 -26.26 -6.32
CA ARG A 437 4.63 -27.10 -7.53
C ARG A 437 3.24 -27.68 -7.81
N ALA A 438 2.50 -28.02 -6.76
CA ALA A 438 1.17 -28.61 -6.87
C ALA A 438 0.04 -27.56 -7.00
N GLY A 439 0.32 -26.28 -6.76
CA GLY A 439 -0.71 -25.22 -6.78
C GLY A 439 -1.76 -25.39 -5.67
N GLU A 440 -1.35 -25.91 -4.51
CA GLU A 440 -2.27 -26.33 -3.44
C GLU A 440 -2.94 -25.14 -2.74
N THR A 441 -4.22 -25.29 -2.38
CA THR A 441 -4.96 -24.27 -1.62
C THR A 441 -5.56 -24.87 -0.34
N GLY A 442 -5.24 -24.27 0.80
CA GLY A 442 -5.69 -24.75 2.10
C GLY A 442 -4.93 -24.16 3.29
N LEU A 443 -4.99 -24.87 4.42
CA LEU A 443 -4.32 -24.51 5.66
C LEU A 443 -3.18 -25.50 5.94
N LEU A 444 -1.96 -25.00 6.02
CA LEU A 444 -0.78 -25.69 6.51
C LEU A 444 -0.59 -25.38 8.01
N LEU A 445 -0.83 -26.38 8.85
CA LEU A 445 -0.67 -26.29 10.30
C LEU A 445 0.72 -26.77 10.71
N CYS A 446 1.56 -25.86 11.21
CA CYS A 446 2.91 -26.16 11.69
C CYS A 446 2.94 -26.17 13.22
N GLU A 447 3.45 -27.25 13.82
CA GLU A 447 3.50 -27.44 15.28
C GLU A 447 4.90 -27.86 15.76
N GLN A 448 5.42 -27.17 16.79
CA GLN A 448 6.68 -27.51 17.47
C GLN A 448 6.60 -27.16 18.96
N ARG A 449 6.78 -28.14 19.86
CA ARG A 449 6.88 -27.92 21.31
C ARG A 449 5.75 -27.06 21.92
N GLY A 450 4.51 -27.21 21.44
CA GLY A 450 3.35 -26.43 21.89
C GLY A 450 3.15 -25.08 21.15
N ILE A 451 4.12 -24.67 20.34
CA ILE A 451 3.97 -23.55 19.40
C ILE A 451 3.17 -24.06 18.19
N ARG A 452 2.21 -23.25 17.76
CA ARG A 452 1.34 -23.53 16.61
C ARG A 452 1.31 -22.31 15.70
N LYS A 453 1.62 -22.54 14.43
CA LYS A 453 1.48 -21.55 13.37
C LYS A 453 0.55 -22.08 12.28
N GLU A 454 -0.43 -21.27 11.91
CA GLU A 454 -1.43 -21.57 10.90
C GLU A 454 -1.06 -20.76 9.66
N VAL A 455 -0.63 -21.44 8.59
CA VAL A 455 -0.22 -20.84 7.33
C VAL A 455 -1.26 -21.15 6.26
N TRP A 456 -2.03 -20.16 5.83
CA TRP A 456 -2.93 -20.32 4.69
C TRP A 456 -2.13 -20.23 3.41
N VAL A 457 -2.32 -21.20 2.52
CA VAL A 457 -1.71 -21.25 1.19
C VAL A 457 -2.81 -21.13 0.12
N GLU A 458 -2.57 -20.33 -0.91
CA GLU A 458 -3.46 -20.11 -2.06
C GLU A 458 -2.63 -20.31 -3.34
N GLU A 459 -3.05 -21.23 -4.21
CA GLU A 459 -2.28 -21.62 -5.41
C GLU A 459 -0.81 -21.99 -5.10
N GLY A 460 -0.57 -22.60 -3.94
CA GLY A 460 0.73 -22.99 -3.42
C GLY A 460 1.50 -21.87 -2.72
N GLU A 461 1.05 -20.63 -2.81
CA GLU A 461 1.73 -19.47 -2.21
C GLU A 461 1.25 -19.22 -0.77
N PRO A 462 2.16 -18.99 0.21
CA PRO A 462 1.77 -18.54 1.53
C PRO A 462 1.05 -17.18 1.48
N ALA A 463 -0.22 -17.18 1.89
CA ALA A 463 -1.09 -16.01 1.81
C ALA A 463 -1.29 -15.31 3.16
N PHE A 464 -1.24 -16.03 4.28
CA PHE A 464 -1.42 -15.46 5.62
C PHE A 464 -0.89 -16.40 6.71
N VAL A 465 -0.40 -15.84 7.83
CA VAL A 465 0.08 -16.62 8.99
C VAL A 465 -0.43 -16.08 10.32
N THR A 466 -0.97 -16.96 11.16
CA THR A 466 -1.22 -16.67 12.57
C THR A 466 -0.37 -17.54 13.48
N SER A 467 -0.12 -17.04 14.69
CA SER A 467 0.67 -17.71 15.71
C SER A 467 -0.03 -17.65 17.06
N ASN A 468 0.17 -18.68 17.88
CA ASN A 468 -0.28 -18.70 19.27
C ASN A 468 0.75 -18.14 20.26
N GLN A 469 1.90 -17.64 19.80
CA GLN A 469 2.91 -17.08 20.70
C GLN A 469 2.56 -15.64 21.10
N PRO A 470 2.60 -15.31 22.41
CA PRO A 470 2.30 -13.96 22.88
C PRO A 470 3.29 -12.91 22.39
N ASP A 471 4.58 -13.24 22.28
CA ASP A 471 5.62 -12.34 21.73
C ASP A 471 5.50 -12.08 20.22
N GLU A 472 4.58 -12.79 19.56
CA GLU A 472 4.19 -12.60 18.17
C GLU A 472 2.79 -11.97 18.06
N LEU A 473 2.26 -11.38 19.12
CA LEU A 473 1.09 -10.51 19.04
C LEU A 473 1.44 -9.20 18.33
N PHE A 474 0.48 -8.69 17.55
CA PHE A 474 0.72 -7.49 16.75
C PHE A 474 1.05 -6.26 17.60
N GLY A 475 0.28 -6.02 18.67
CA GLY A 475 0.56 -4.91 19.59
C GLY A 475 1.94 -5.00 20.25
N GLU A 476 2.29 -6.19 20.75
CA GLU A 476 3.61 -6.45 21.36
C GLU A 476 4.75 -6.27 20.33
N ALA A 477 4.53 -6.67 19.08
CA ALA A 477 5.50 -6.44 18.02
C ALA A 477 5.72 -4.95 17.72
N LEU A 478 4.64 -4.14 17.70
CA LEU A 478 4.75 -2.68 17.52
C LEU A 478 5.54 -2.01 18.65
N VAL A 479 5.29 -2.43 19.90
CA VAL A 479 6.04 -1.94 21.06
C VAL A 479 7.51 -2.33 20.98
N ARG A 480 7.81 -3.58 20.64
CA ARG A 480 9.18 -4.07 20.49
C ARG A 480 9.95 -3.36 19.38
N SER A 481 9.29 -3.00 18.28
CA SER A 481 9.89 -2.22 17.20
C SER A 481 9.97 -0.71 17.51
N GLY A 482 9.46 -0.26 18.67
CA GLY A 482 9.44 1.15 19.05
C GLY A 482 8.49 2.01 18.22
N VAL A 483 7.51 1.41 17.54
CA VAL A 483 6.53 2.11 16.70
C VAL A 483 5.50 2.81 17.57
N ILE A 484 5.12 2.18 18.68
CA ILE A 484 4.28 2.76 19.73
C ILE A 484 4.93 2.45 21.08
N ALA A 485 4.67 3.28 22.08
CA ALA A 485 5.04 3.01 23.46
C ALA A 485 4.06 2.04 24.14
N ARG A 486 4.47 1.45 25.27
CA ARG A 486 3.67 0.45 25.99
C ARG A 486 2.35 1.04 26.51
N ASP A 487 2.41 2.25 27.04
CA ASP A 487 1.26 3.02 27.51
C ASP A 487 0.30 3.38 26.37
N GLU A 488 0.82 3.66 25.16
CA GLU A 488 -0.01 3.86 23.96
C GLU A 488 -0.75 2.59 23.55
N LEU A 489 -0.10 1.42 23.64
CA LEU A 489 -0.75 0.13 23.40
C LEU A 489 -1.85 -0.13 24.45
N ASP A 490 -1.58 0.10 25.72
CA ASP A 490 -2.54 -0.10 26.81
C ASP A 490 -3.76 0.83 26.63
N LEU A 491 -3.52 2.08 26.25
CA LEU A 491 -4.56 3.06 25.92
C LEU A 491 -5.39 2.62 24.69
N ALA A 492 -4.74 2.11 23.64
CA ALA A 492 -5.42 1.62 22.44
C ALA A 492 -6.27 0.38 22.75
N LEU A 493 -5.78 -0.52 23.59
CA LEU A 493 -6.54 -1.69 24.04
C LEU A 493 -7.76 -1.24 24.85
N ALA A 494 -7.61 -0.32 25.80
CA ALA A 494 -8.73 0.25 26.55
C ALA A 494 -9.79 0.93 25.66
N ALA A 495 -9.38 1.48 24.51
CA ALA A 495 -10.27 2.12 23.56
C ALA A 495 -10.93 1.18 22.54
N LEU A 496 -10.59 -0.12 22.50
CA LEU A 496 -11.12 -1.10 21.53
C LEU A 496 -12.65 -1.07 21.33
N PRO A 497 -13.48 -0.98 22.39
CA PRO A 497 -14.94 -0.96 22.23
C PRO A 497 -15.44 0.21 21.38
N ARG A 498 -14.71 1.34 21.36
CA ARG A 498 -15.06 2.53 20.56
C ARG A 498 -14.75 2.36 19.07
N TYR A 499 -13.87 1.44 18.72
CA TYR A 499 -13.34 1.23 17.37
C TYR A 499 -13.54 -0.22 16.89
N ARG A 500 -14.75 -0.76 17.09
CA ARG A 500 -15.20 -2.07 16.56
C ARG A 500 -14.34 -3.27 16.97
N GLY A 501 -13.51 -3.14 18.01
CA GLY A 501 -12.74 -4.24 18.59
C GLY A 501 -11.49 -4.64 17.79
N GLN A 502 -11.01 -3.83 16.84
CA GLN A 502 -9.79 -4.13 16.09
C GLN A 502 -8.65 -3.20 16.49
N LEU A 503 -7.54 -3.76 17.00
CA LEU A 503 -6.39 -2.96 17.44
C LEU A 503 -5.86 -2.02 16.36
N GLY A 504 -5.75 -2.48 15.12
CA GLY A 504 -5.33 -1.63 14.00
C GLY A 504 -6.27 -0.46 13.72
N GLU A 505 -7.60 -0.69 13.74
CA GLU A 505 -8.58 0.40 13.56
C GLU A 505 -8.54 1.38 14.74
N THR A 506 -8.31 0.89 15.97
CA THR A 506 -8.17 1.73 17.15
C THR A 506 -6.93 2.61 17.07
N LEU A 507 -5.76 2.03 16.76
CA LEU A 507 -4.49 2.76 16.67
C LEU A 507 -4.58 3.89 15.64
N VAL A 508 -5.17 3.60 14.48
CA VAL A 508 -5.41 4.61 13.43
C VAL A 508 -6.45 5.64 13.85
N GLY A 509 -7.58 5.20 14.43
CA GLY A 509 -8.65 6.08 14.89
C GLY A 509 -8.22 7.05 16.00
N MET A 510 -7.25 6.65 16.81
CA MET A 510 -6.64 7.48 17.86
C MET A 510 -5.50 8.37 17.34
N GLY A 511 -5.07 8.20 16.09
CA GLY A 511 -3.93 8.92 15.51
C GLY A 511 -2.57 8.48 16.04
N LEU A 512 -2.49 7.30 16.67
CA LEU A 512 -1.25 6.70 17.16
C LEU A 512 -0.45 6.01 16.05
N LEU A 513 -1.12 5.62 14.95
CA LEU A 513 -0.48 5.00 13.80
C LEU A 513 -1.13 5.48 12.50
N HIS A 514 -0.34 5.73 11.46
CA HIS A 514 -0.88 6.07 10.15
C HIS A 514 -1.45 4.81 9.47
N PRO A 515 -2.56 4.89 8.69
CA PRO A 515 -3.16 3.72 8.03
C PRO A 515 -2.21 2.92 7.14
N VAL A 516 -1.28 3.60 6.45
CA VAL A 516 -0.27 2.95 5.60
C VAL A 516 0.77 2.21 6.45
N ASP A 517 1.26 2.84 7.51
CA ASP A 517 2.25 2.24 8.41
C ASP A 517 1.68 1.01 9.10
N LEU A 518 0.40 1.04 9.47
CA LEU A 518 -0.33 -0.12 10.00
C LEU A 518 -0.22 -1.30 9.02
N VAL A 519 -0.48 -1.08 7.75
CA VAL A 519 -0.44 -2.14 6.73
C VAL A 519 0.98 -2.67 6.54
N HIS A 520 1.98 -1.80 6.49
CA HIS A 520 3.38 -2.20 6.41
C HIS A 520 3.79 -3.07 7.62
N HIS A 521 3.49 -2.61 8.84
CA HIS A 521 3.81 -3.37 10.06
C HIS A 521 3.04 -4.69 10.15
N LEU A 522 1.78 -4.74 9.71
CA LEU A 522 1.03 -6.00 9.62
C LEU A 522 1.68 -6.98 8.66
N SER A 523 2.10 -6.50 7.48
CA SER A 523 2.76 -7.29 6.44
C SER A 523 4.06 -7.88 6.95
N GLU A 524 4.93 -7.03 7.48
CA GLU A 524 6.21 -7.45 8.02
C GLU A 524 6.05 -8.41 9.19
N HIS A 525 5.11 -8.13 10.10
CA HIS A 525 4.88 -8.96 11.27
C HIS A 525 4.47 -10.39 10.93
N VAL A 526 3.51 -10.57 10.03
CA VAL A 526 3.07 -11.91 9.63
C VAL A 526 4.13 -12.62 8.79
N ARG A 527 4.87 -11.89 7.96
CA ARG A 527 6.04 -12.42 7.24
C ARG A 527 7.09 -12.96 8.22
N GLN A 528 7.39 -12.24 9.29
CA GLN A 528 8.29 -12.70 10.36
C GLN A 528 7.78 -13.98 11.02
N ARG A 529 6.46 -14.12 11.25
CA ARG A 529 5.86 -15.34 11.77
C ARG A 529 6.08 -16.55 10.85
N LEU A 530 6.00 -16.36 9.53
CA LEU A 530 6.29 -17.41 8.55
C LEU A 530 7.77 -17.78 8.57
N LEU A 531 8.64 -16.78 8.48
CA LEU A 531 10.09 -16.97 8.40
C LEU A 531 10.66 -17.68 9.64
N SER A 532 10.08 -17.47 10.82
CA SER A 532 10.54 -18.15 12.04
C SER A 532 10.31 -19.67 12.01
N ILE A 533 9.43 -20.20 11.14
CA ILE A 533 9.22 -21.65 11.01
C ILE A 533 10.41 -22.31 10.30
N PHE A 534 11.12 -21.58 9.43
CA PHE A 534 12.27 -22.13 8.70
C PHE A 534 13.44 -22.52 9.61
N GLU A 535 13.51 -21.89 10.79
CA GLU A 535 14.48 -22.18 11.85
C GLU A 535 14.16 -23.49 12.59
N TRP A 536 12.95 -24.05 12.41
CA TRP A 536 12.55 -25.29 13.07
C TRP A 536 13.30 -26.49 12.46
N ARG A 537 13.95 -27.28 13.33
CA ARG A 537 14.66 -28.52 12.97
C ARG A 537 13.89 -29.79 13.32
N GLU A 538 12.75 -29.62 13.96
CA GLU A 538 11.85 -30.69 14.40
C GLU A 538 10.44 -30.10 14.50
N GLY A 539 9.42 -30.94 14.44
CA GLY A 539 8.04 -30.52 14.45
C GLY A 539 7.26 -31.18 13.33
N VAL A 540 6.01 -30.78 13.15
CA VAL A 540 5.09 -31.39 12.19
C VAL A 540 4.43 -30.30 11.39
N ALA A 541 4.33 -30.50 10.08
CA ALA A 541 3.48 -29.72 9.20
C ALA A 541 2.33 -30.60 8.68
N SER A 542 1.09 -30.14 8.75
CA SER A 542 -0.09 -30.89 8.29
C SER A 542 -0.95 -30.04 7.36
N LEU A 543 -1.26 -30.53 6.16
CA LEU A 543 -2.09 -29.83 5.18
C LEU A 543 -3.56 -30.23 5.33
N TYR A 544 -4.42 -29.22 5.35
CA TYR A 544 -5.87 -29.33 5.27
C TYR A 544 -6.35 -28.60 4.02
N ARG A 545 -6.64 -29.36 2.95
CA ARG A 545 -7.12 -28.81 1.68
C ARG A 545 -8.50 -28.17 1.82
N GLN A 546 -8.80 -27.20 0.96
CA GLN A 546 -10.11 -26.51 0.87
C GLN A 546 -10.49 -25.71 2.13
N ILE A 547 -9.51 -25.30 2.93
CA ILE A 547 -9.72 -24.32 4.00
C ILE A 547 -9.40 -22.94 3.43
N GLU A 548 -10.43 -22.13 3.24
CA GLU A 548 -10.28 -20.75 2.81
C GLU A 548 -9.72 -19.87 3.93
N ARG A 549 -8.95 -18.86 3.54
CA ARG A 549 -8.45 -17.82 4.42
C ARG A 549 -9.62 -17.06 5.06
N PRO A 550 -9.52 -16.64 6.33
CA PRO A 550 -10.55 -15.81 6.95
C PRO A 550 -10.75 -14.50 6.16
N ALA A 551 -12.00 -14.12 5.87
CA ALA A 551 -12.33 -12.96 5.04
C ALA A 551 -11.84 -11.60 5.57
N ARG A 552 -11.39 -11.52 6.83
CA ARG A 552 -10.78 -10.32 7.47
C ARG A 552 -9.30 -10.49 7.77
N ALA A 553 -8.69 -11.59 7.34
CA ALA A 553 -7.24 -11.74 7.44
C ALA A 553 -6.57 -10.78 6.45
N PHE A 554 -5.39 -10.30 6.80
CA PHE A 554 -4.57 -9.52 5.88
C PHE A 554 -3.85 -10.51 4.96
N ARG A 555 -4.11 -10.51 3.64
CA ARG A 555 -3.29 -11.32 2.71
C ARG A 555 -1.90 -10.73 2.70
N ILE A 556 -0.85 -11.48 2.43
CA ILE A 556 0.49 -10.90 2.27
C ILE A 556 1.01 -11.28 0.93
N ASP A 557 1.46 -10.29 0.17
CA ASP A 557 2.13 -10.54 -1.08
C ASP A 557 3.57 -10.98 -0.83
N MET A 558 3.77 -12.16 -0.28
CA MET A 558 5.11 -12.71 -0.20
C MET A 558 5.40 -13.39 -1.53
N ASP A 559 6.36 -12.88 -2.31
CA ASP A 559 6.88 -13.64 -3.44
C ASP A 559 7.42 -14.97 -2.87
N PRO A 560 6.85 -16.13 -3.24
CA PRO A 560 7.16 -17.39 -2.59
C PRO A 560 8.64 -17.73 -2.66
N TRP A 561 9.32 -17.36 -3.75
CA TRP A 561 10.75 -17.59 -3.92
C TRP A 561 11.59 -16.72 -2.98
N THR A 562 11.23 -15.45 -2.81
CA THR A 562 11.81 -14.57 -1.78
C THR A 562 11.65 -15.16 -0.39
N VAL A 563 10.48 -15.73 -0.06
CA VAL A 563 10.27 -16.40 1.24
C VAL A 563 11.21 -17.58 1.43
N LEU A 564 11.32 -18.44 0.41
CA LEU A 564 12.22 -19.59 0.45
C LEU A 564 13.68 -19.16 0.59
N GLU A 565 14.12 -18.15 -0.16
CA GLU A 565 15.48 -17.59 -0.08
C GLU A 565 15.79 -17.11 1.34
N GLU A 566 14.97 -16.22 1.90
CA GLU A 566 15.24 -15.61 3.20
C GLU A 566 15.05 -16.59 4.36
N GLY A 567 14.04 -17.46 4.27
CA GLY A 567 13.82 -18.50 5.26
C GLY A 567 15.03 -19.44 5.32
N MET A 568 15.58 -19.81 4.16
CA MET A 568 16.80 -20.59 4.07
C MET A 568 18.03 -19.82 4.56
N GLU A 569 18.12 -18.52 4.27
CA GLU A 569 19.20 -17.66 4.79
C GLU A 569 19.21 -17.65 6.33
N ARG A 570 18.05 -17.50 6.97
CA ARG A 570 17.93 -17.59 8.44
C ARG A 570 18.34 -18.95 8.98
N ARG A 571 17.92 -20.02 8.31
CA ARG A 571 18.29 -21.39 8.69
C ARG A 571 19.81 -21.59 8.64
N LEU A 572 20.46 -21.14 7.57
CA LEU A 572 21.91 -21.23 7.39
C LEU A 572 22.69 -20.31 8.35
N ALA A 573 22.14 -19.16 8.73
CA ALA A 573 22.73 -18.27 9.72
C ALA A 573 22.90 -18.95 11.10
N GLY A 574 22.09 -19.98 11.39
CA GLY A 574 22.24 -20.87 12.56
C GLY A 574 23.46 -21.80 12.53
N GLY A 575 24.41 -21.58 11.62
CA GLY A 575 25.71 -22.27 11.58
C GLY A 575 25.72 -23.57 10.78
N GLU A 576 24.71 -23.82 9.94
CA GLU A 576 24.64 -25.05 9.14
C GLU A 576 25.53 -24.92 7.88
N PRO A 577 26.55 -25.79 7.70
CA PRO A 577 27.36 -25.77 6.50
C PRO A 577 26.56 -26.36 5.34
N LEU A 578 26.54 -25.67 4.19
CA LEU A 578 25.85 -26.16 2.99
C LEU A 578 26.61 -27.33 2.35
N GLY A 579 27.93 -27.41 2.59
CA GLY A 579 28.87 -28.36 1.98
C GLY A 579 30.30 -27.79 2.05
N HIS A 580 31.27 -28.49 1.47
CA HIS A 580 32.65 -28.00 1.33
C HIS A 580 32.76 -27.02 0.14
N PRO A 581 33.62 -25.98 0.17
CA PRO A 581 33.80 -25.04 -0.95
C PRO A 581 34.08 -25.68 -2.32
N ASP A 582 34.77 -26.82 -2.32
CA ASP A 582 35.13 -27.58 -3.53
C ASP A 582 34.05 -28.59 -3.96
N ALA A 583 32.99 -28.77 -3.16
CA ALA A 583 31.91 -29.66 -3.54
C ALA A 583 31.22 -29.14 -4.81
N THR A 584 30.93 -30.06 -5.74
CA THR A 584 30.31 -29.72 -7.01
C THR A 584 28.82 -30.00 -7.00
N VAL A 585 28.06 -29.09 -7.59
CA VAL A 585 26.62 -29.25 -7.82
C VAL A 585 26.31 -29.25 -9.31
N ARG A 586 25.26 -29.97 -9.69
CA ARG A 586 24.77 -30.04 -11.07
C ARG A 586 23.26 -29.85 -11.11
N ALA A 587 22.79 -29.10 -12.09
CA ALA A 587 21.37 -28.90 -12.35
C ALA A 587 20.75 -30.14 -12.98
N VAL A 588 19.54 -30.43 -12.54
CA VAL A 588 18.69 -31.48 -13.08
C VAL A 588 17.35 -30.88 -13.50
N ALA A 589 16.70 -31.49 -14.49
CA ALA A 589 15.38 -31.05 -14.91
C ALA A 589 14.40 -31.20 -13.75
N ALA A 590 13.84 -30.08 -13.32
CA ALA A 590 12.87 -30.02 -12.24
C ALA A 590 11.59 -29.32 -12.74
N GLY A 591 10.44 -29.77 -12.28
CA GLY A 591 9.12 -29.27 -12.73
C GLY A 591 8.71 -27.92 -12.15
N TYR A 592 9.66 -27.00 -11.96
CA TYR A 592 9.41 -25.66 -11.39
C TYR A 592 9.56 -24.57 -12.44
N ALA A 593 8.69 -23.56 -12.39
CA ALA A 593 8.89 -22.30 -13.08
C ALA A 593 9.76 -21.38 -12.20
N LEU A 594 11.08 -21.39 -12.44
CA LEU A 594 12.03 -20.62 -11.64
C LEU A 594 12.02 -19.12 -12.02
N PRO A 595 12.08 -18.20 -11.04
CA PRO A 595 12.26 -16.79 -11.31
C PRO A 595 13.65 -16.54 -11.94
N PRO A 596 13.84 -15.45 -12.70
CA PRO A 596 15.08 -15.20 -13.45
C PRO A 596 16.40 -15.35 -12.67
N PRO A 597 16.50 -14.91 -11.39
CA PRO A 597 17.73 -15.10 -10.61
C PRO A 597 18.06 -16.58 -10.35
N LEU A 598 17.05 -17.38 -9.99
CA LEU A 598 17.22 -18.81 -9.70
C LEU A 598 17.40 -19.62 -10.98
N PHE A 599 16.70 -19.25 -12.06
CA PHE A 599 16.90 -19.84 -13.38
C PHE A 599 18.33 -19.62 -13.87
N SER A 600 18.84 -18.39 -13.78
CA SER A 600 20.21 -18.05 -14.19
C SER A 600 21.24 -18.84 -13.37
N LEU A 601 21.03 -18.95 -12.05
CA LEU A 601 21.88 -19.75 -11.18
C LEU A 601 21.87 -21.23 -11.57
N ALA A 602 20.69 -21.82 -11.77
CA ALA A 602 20.56 -23.21 -12.20
C ALA A 602 21.21 -23.46 -13.56
N ALA A 603 21.07 -22.53 -14.50
CA ALA A 603 21.69 -22.61 -15.82
C ALA A 603 23.23 -22.64 -15.77
N ARG A 604 23.86 -21.88 -14.86
CA ARG A 604 25.32 -21.97 -14.63
C ARG A 604 25.75 -23.36 -14.15
N CYS A 605 24.89 -24.06 -13.42
CA CYS A 605 25.12 -25.41 -12.92
C CYS A 605 24.74 -26.51 -13.93
N ALA A 606 24.51 -26.20 -15.21
CA ALA A 606 24.21 -27.22 -16.23
C ALA A 606 25.32 -28.28 -16.35
N GLN A 607 26.56 -27.87 -16.08
CA GLN A 607 27.71 -28.74 -15.86
C GLN A 607 28.07 -28.78 -14.37
N PRO A 608 28.73 -29.85 -13.88
CA PRO A 608 29.24 -29.89 -12.51
C PRO A 608 30.06 -28.64 -12.18
N THR A 609 29.58 -27.85 -11.21
CA THR A 609 30.15 -26.54 -10.86
C THR A 609 30.48 -26.50 -9.37
N PRO A 610 31.72 -26.13 -8.97
CA PRO A 610 32.08 -25.98 -7.56
C PRO A 610 31.27 -24.87 -6.88
N LEU A 611 30.89 -25.06 -5.61
CA LEU A 611 30.18 -24.04 -4.83
C LEU A 611 30.94 -22.71 -4.81
N GLY A 612 32.27 -22.75 -4.63
CA GLY A 612 33.11 -21.55 -4.60
C GLY A 612 33.10 -20.75 -5.90
N ALA A 613 32.78 -21.38 -7.03
CA ALA A 613 32.73 -20.72 -8.34
C ALA A 613 31.37 -20.03 -8.63
N LEU A 614 30.36 -20.25 -7.79
CA LEU A 614 29.02 -19.64 -7.96
C LEU A 614 28.91 -18.24 -7.34
N ALA A 615 29.98 -17.75 -6.71
CA ALA A 615 30.06 -16.43 -6.11
C ALA A 615 30.23 -15.33 -7.18
N ASP A 616 29.13 -14.65 -7.53
CA ASP A 616 29.09 -13.60 -8.58
C ASP A 616 28.69 -12.23 -7.99
N GLY A 617 29.46 -11.71 -7.02
CA GLY A 617 29.27 -10.34 -6.50
C GLY A 617 27.99 -10.05 -5.73
N ALA A 618 27.10 -11.04 -5.52
CA ALA A 618 26.01 -10.98 -4.54
C ALA A 618 26.55 -11.17 -3.11
N GLU A 619 25.82 -10.70 -2.08
CA GLU A 619 26.16 -11.02 -0.69
C GLU A 619 26.30 -12.56 -0.51
N PRO A 620 27.41 -13.06 0.06
CA PRO A 620 27.70 -14.49 0.14
C PRO A 620 26.59 -15.31 0.80
N ALA A 621 25.86 -14.75 1.76
CA ALA A 621 24.76 -15.41 2.47
C ALA A 621 23.58 -15.72 1.55
N ARG A 622 23.11 -14.72 0.80
CA ARG A 622 21.99 -14.87 -0.13
C ARG A 622 22.28 -15.85 -1.27
N MET A 623 23.50 -15.86 -1.81
CA MET A 623 23.89 -16.85 -2.81
C MET A 623 23.84 -18.28 -2.25
N ARG A 624 24.37 -18.48 -1.03
CA ARG A 624 24.31 -19.78 -0.36
C ARG A 624 22.87 -20.22 -0.13
N ALA A 625 22.00 -19.31 0.30
CA ALA A 625 20.58 -19.59 0.50
C ALA A 625 19.90 -20.04 -0.80
N ARG A 626 20.17 -19.36 -1.93
CA ARG A 626 19.65 -19.76 -3.24
C ARG A 626 20.08 -21.16 -3.66
N VAL A 627 21.37 -21.48 -3.51
CA VAL A 627 21.88 -22.82 -3.84
C VAL A 627 21.22 -23.87 -2.96
N ALA A 628 21.08 -23.59 -1.65
CA ALA A 628 20.43 -24.48 -0.70
C ALA A 628 18.95 -24.73 -1.03
N VAL A 629 18.20 -23.67 -1.36
CA VAL A 629 16.81 -23.79 -1.85
C VAL A 629 16.76 -24.70 -3.08
N LEU A 630 17.62 -24.46 -4.08
CA LEU A 630 17.61 -25.29 -5.29
C LEU A 630 18.00 -26.75 -5.04
N LEU A 631 18.89 -27.02 -4.07
CA LEU A 631 19.24 -28.39 -3.65
C LEU A 631 18.05 -29.09 -2.98
N GLU A 632 17.38 -28.42 -2.03
CA GLU A 632 16.24 -29.01 -1.32
C GLU A 632 15.01 -29.20 -2.21
N LEU A 633 14.80 -28.32 -3.18
CA LEU A 633 13.76 -28.49 -4.20
C LEU A 633 14.12 -29.54 -5.27
N GLY A 634 15.33 -30.09 -5.22
CA GLY A 634 15.82 -31.08 -6.17
C GLY A 634 16.08 -30.54 -7.57
N VAL A 635 16.24 -29.22 -7.72
CA VAL A 635 16.67 -28.55 -8.96
C VAL A 635 18.18 -28.71 -9.15
N LEU A 636 18.94 -28.70 -8.06
CA LEU A 636 20.35 -29.06 -8.02
C LEU A 636 20.52 -30.39 -7.29
N ARG A 637 21.59 -31.12 -7.63
CA ARG A 637 22.09 -32.26 -6.87
C ARG A 637 23.58 -32.15 -6.68
N TRP A 638 24.08 -32.72 -5.58
CA TRP A 638 25.50 -32.96 -5.41
C TRP A 638 25.98 -33.88 -6.53
N HIS A 639 27.05 -33.48 -7.20
CA HIS A 639 27.75 -34.29 -8.18
C HIS A 639 29.02 -34.83 -7.54
N ASP A 640 29.18 -36.14 -7.57
CA ASP A 640 30.38 -36.82 -7.09
C ASP A 640 31.09 -37.44 -8.29
N SER A 641 32.28 -36.93 -8.62
CA SER A 641 33.07 -37.37 -9.77
C SER A 641 33.65 -38.78 -9.60
N SER A 642 33.54 -39.36 -8.40
CA SER A 642 33.97 -40.71 -8.08
C SER A 642 32.98 -41.81 -8.47
N ALA A 643 31.74 -41.46 -8.83
CA ALA A 643 30.68 -42.42 -9.17
C ALA A 643 30.53 -42.71 -10.68
N GLU A 644 31.26 -42.00 -11.55
CA GLU A 644 31.21 -42.16 -13.02
C GLU A 644 32.48 -42.83 -13.62
N ALA A 645 33.35 -43.42 -12.79
CA ALA A 645 34.59 -44.11 -13.21
C ALA A 645 34.46 -45.64 -13.24
#